data_AF-A0A2H0UMG8-F1
#
_entry.id   AF-A0A2H0UMG8-F1
#
_cell.length_a   1.000
_cell.length_b   1.000
_cell.length_c   1.000
_cell.angle_alpha   90.00
_cell.angle_beta   90.00
_cell.angle_gamma   90.00
#
_symmetry.space_group_name_H-M   'P 1'
#
loop_
_entity.id
_entity.type
_entity.pdbx_description
1 polymer ?
#
loop_
_entity_poly.entity_id
_entity_poly.type
_entity_poly.pdbx_seq_one_letter_code
_entity_poly.pdbx_strand_id
1 'polypeptide(L)'
;MTRTKNKRFDIIVGIPTYNEADSIANAVRKIDRGLFKYFPEYNALIVNMDSQSSDGTSRVFLSIKTKTAKTSITIKKRPRGKGANIFSLLKLSKRLGAKYIATIDADITTITEKWPILFFDPIIKEKIDFVAPIYTRNRYEGNTTNHFCFPLLYTWFKRRLSQPIGGDFAFNSRFAKYILKQQKPMNAFLYGIDIFLSTHAVGANFKIKEVYLGRKIHKPSFDKIIPMFQQVAATMLFVLPKYKGKHDISRLNIEMREKQRTDSFIRKPEPAKVAILKKYAFQNLQRLPVKNIQKYFGLNLEEIKTIQKSKSPISENEWMKILANVSKYIVKHKISDKKATEIAITISPFFFLRVLAYFKELDKTKDKKDIDVLIFRQAEKLRYLLTHSSAAIDFNKEKGYSNLQYSSFQTRKKGDKRAMNPHYSVTLTAIPDIPLIKKGDDVGAIILKCASDAGLTFEDSDVLVVTSKIVSKAEGRLISLASVQPSEKAREVARVSGKDARIVELMMQESQILNAEPGVVETLHRLGFICTSGGVDRANTAKPEEEKVSLLPINPDESAGKISDAIVRATGKRVGIVINDSLGIKYRAGSVGLAIGVAAMPAILKGATDEVDLYGKKRNVNISFADEIAAAGSLLMGQSKAGLPVVLIRGLRYPDEQGNLADLIATDQLKNDLAK
;
A
#
# COMPACT_ATOMS: atom_id res chain seq x y z
N MET A 1 24.10 -32.08 34.32
CA MET A 1 24.10 -30.60 34.22
C MET A 1 25.07 -30.05 35.27
N THR A 2 26.39 -30.05 35.05
CA THR A 2 27.36 -29.69 36.11
C THR A 2 28.72 -29.20 35.57
N ARG A 3 28.75 -28.36 34.52
CA ARG A 3 30.01 -27.74 34.05
C ARG A 3 29.90 -26.32 33.44
N THR A 4 28.75 -25.67 33.52
CA THR A 4 28.49 -24.37 32.85
C THR A 4 28.27 -23.19 33.79
N LYS A 5 28.43 -23.33 35.11
CA LYS A 5 28.05 -22.27 36.06
C LYS A 5 28.90 -20.99 35.99
N ASN A 6 30.12 -21.01 35.45
CA ASN A 6 31.01 -19.83 35.37
C ASN A 6 31.49 -19.44 33.95
N LYS A 7 31.04 -20.11 32.87
CA LYS A 7 31.47 -19.74 31.51
C LYS A 7 30.56 -18.67 30.90
N ARG A 8 31.13 -17.50 30.58
CA ARG A 8 30.48 -16.45 29.78
C ARG A 8 30.73 -16.70 28.30
N PHE A 9 29.73 -16.47 27.46
CA PHE A 9 29.83 -16.57 26.00
C PHE A 9 29.44 -15.22 25.39
N ASP A 10 30.15 -14.74 24.37
CA ASP A 10 29.81 -13.50 23.68
C ASP A 10 28.69 -13.72 22.66
N ILE A 11 28.78 -14.81 21.90
CA ILE A 11 27.84 -15.20 20.83
C ILE A 11 27.07 -16.46 21.24
N ILE A 12 25.75 -16.44 21.10
CA ILE A 12 24.91 -17.65 21.25
C ILE A 12 24.02 -17.82 20.02
N VAL A 13 24.14 -18.98 19.36
CA VAL A 13 23.22 -19.39 18.29
C VAL A 13 22.29 -20.47 18.82
N GLY A 14 21.00 -20.15 18.93
CA GLY A 14 19.98 -21.10 19.34
C GLY A 14 19.26 -21.72 18.15
N ILE A 15 19.01 -23.02 18.22
CA ILE A 15 18.30 -23.80 17.21
C ILE A 15 17.02 -24.36 17.87
N PRO A 16 15.84 -23.76 17.66
CA PRO A 16 14.59 -24.29 18.17
C PRO A 16 14.21 -25.56 17.40
N THR A 17 13.95 -26.66 18.11
CA THR A 17 13.68 -27.96 17.49
C THR A 17 12.45 -28.65 18.06
N TYR A 18 11.80 -29.44 17.20
CA TYR A 18 10.76 -30.41 17.53
C TYR A 18 10.68 -31.46 16.42
N ASN A 19 11.25 -32.64 16.66
CA ASN A 19 11.35 -33.75 15.71
C ASN A 19 12.06 -33.37 14.38
N GLU A 20 13.33 -32.99 14.51
CA GLU A 20 14.20 -32.53 13.42
C GLU A 20 15.53 -33.33 13.35
N ALA A 21 15.51 -34.61 13.74
CA ALA A 21 16.69 -35.47 13.71
C ALA A 21 17.29 -35.63 12.29
N ASP A 22 16.44 -35.55 11.27
CA ASP A 22 16.79 -35.66 9.85
C ASP A 22 17.49 -34.40 9.29
N SER A 23 17.21 -33.23 9.85
CA SER A 23 17.59 -31.93 9.28
C SER A 23 18.65 -31.18 10.09
N ILE A 24 18.65 -31.34 11.42
CA ILE A 24 19.47 -30.54 12.35
C ILE A 24 20.97 -30.61 12.08
N ALA A 25 21.47 -31.74 11.57
CA ALA A 25 22.89 -31.93 11.33
C ALA A 25 23.46 -30.97 10.29
N ASN A 26 22.67 -30.62 9.27
CA ASN A 26 23.10 -29.67 8.25
C ASN A 26 23.27 -28.26 8.85
N ALA A 27 22.25 -27.79 9.57
CA ALA A 27 22.27 -26.46 10.19
C ALA A 27 23.44 -26.30 11.16
N VAL A 28 23.64 -27.26 12.08
CA VAL A 28 24.74 -27.21 13.07
C VAL A 28 26.10 -27.14 12.42
N ARG A 29 26.37 -27.97 11.39
CA ARG A 29 27.68 -27.96 10.69
C ARG A 29 27.96 -26.63 10.00
N LYS A 30 26.95 -26.02 9.37
CA LYS A 30 27.11 -24.73 8.67
C LYS A 30 27.29 -23.58 9.66
N ILE A 31 26.55 -23.60 10.78
CA ILE A 31 26.70 -22.63 11.88
C ILE A 31 28.11 -22.74 12.48
N ASP A 32 28.56 -23.95 12.81
CA ASP A 32 29.89 -24.17 13.41
C ASP A 32 31.02 -23.66 12.51
N ARG A 33 30.98 -24.02 11.22
CA ARG A 33 31.98 -23.54 10.24
C ARG A 33 31.98 -22.03 10.10
N GLY A 34 30.80 -21.41 10.03
CA GLY A 34 30.68 -19.96 9.91
C GLY A 34 31.16 -19.22 11.16
N LEU A 35 30.82 -19.70 12.36
CA LEU A 35 31.31 -19.12 13.61
C LEU A 35 32.83 -19.24 13.72
N PHE A 36 33.39 -20.42 13.47
CA PHE A 36 34.83 -20.64 13.53
C PHE A 36 35.61 -19.80 12.49
N LYS A 37 35.05 -19.62 11.29
CA LYS A 37 35.69 -18.90 10.19
C LYS A 37 35.66 -17.38 10.37
N TYR A 38 34.54 -16.83 10.82
CA TYR A 38 34.32 -15.38 10.80
C TYR A 38 34.38 -14.72 12.19
N PHE A 39 34.30 -15.51 13.27
CA PHE A 39 34.30 -15.02 14.65
C PHE A 39 35.22 -15.84 15.57
N PRO A 40 36.47 -16.19 15.16
CA PRO A 40 37.38 -17.01 15.97
C PRO A 40 37.76 -16.38 17.32
N GLU A 41 37.68 -15.06 17.43
CA GLU A 41 37.99 -14.27 18.63
C GLU A 41 36.84 -14.21 19.64
N TYR A 42 35.64 -14.62 19.25
CA TYR A 42 34.46 -14.58 20.11
C TYR A 42 34.21 -15.94 20.76
N ASN A 43 33.95 -15.95 22.07
CA ASN A 43 33.54 -17.17 22.74
C ASN A 43 32.09 -17.52 22.37
N ALA A 44 31.91 -18.45 21.44
CA ALA A 44 30.60 -18.80 20.88
C ALA A 44 30.03 -20.12 21.44
N LEU A 45 28.69 -20.20 21.53
CA LEU A 45 27.95 -21.40 21.95
C LEU A 45 26.78 -21.69 21.01
N ILE A 46 26.72 -22.92 20.50
CA ILE A 46 25.57 -23.44 19.75
C ILE A 46 24.64 -24.17 20.71
N VAL A 47 23.36 -23.80 20.74
CA VAL A 47 22.38 -24.35 21.69
C VAL A 47 21.22 -24.96 20.94
N ASN A 48 21.02 -26.27 21.08
CA ASN A 48 19.75 -26.88 20.71
C ASN A 48 18.70 -26.60 21.79
N MET A 49 17.61 -25.95 21.40
CA MET A 49 16.46 -25.69 22.26
C MET A 49 15.35 -26.64 21.87
N ASP A 50 15.27 -27.78 22.56
CA ASP A 50 14.46 -28.92 22.17
C ASP A 50 13.10 -28.93 22.88
N SER A 51 12.02 -28.96 22.11
CA SER A 51 10.64 -29.07 22.63
C SER A 51 10.26 -30.52 22.96
N GLN A 52 11.19 -31.28 23.54
CA GLN A 52 11.07 -32.70 23.88
C GLN A 52 10.80 -33.57 22.65
N SER A 53 11.73 -33.57 21.70
CA SER A 53 11.63 -34.38 20.49
C SER A 53 11.70 -35.88 20.82
N SER A 54 10.87 -36.69 20.15
CA SER A 54 10.81 -38.14 20.33
C SER A 54 11.68 -38.90 19.33
N ASP A 55 12.10 -38.25 18.24
CA ASP A 55 12.87 -38.84 17.13
C ASP A 55 14.39 -38.90 17.39
N GLY A 56 14.83 -38.53 18.59
CA GLY A 56 16.26 -38.48 18.93
C GLY A 56 16.99 -37.22 18.48
N THR A 57 16.30 -36.14 18.08
CA THR A 57 16.92 -34.85 17.68
C THR A 57 18.06 -34.40 18.60
N SER A 58 17.86 -34.42 19.93
CA SER A 58 18.89 -34.03 20.90
C SER A 58 20.11 -34.96 20.87
N ARG A 59 19.92 -36.26 20.64
CA ARG A 59 21.03 -37.23 20.52
C ARG A 59 21.85 -36.97 19.28
N VAL A 60 21.18 -36.75 18.14
CA VAL A 60 21.82 -36.37 16.87
C VAL A 60 22.58 -35.06 17.01
N PHE A 61 21.98 -34.04 17.64
CA PHE A 61 22.66 -32.78 17.91
C PHE A 61 23.98 -32.98 18.67
N LEU A 62 23.97 -33.80 19.73
CA LEU A 62 25.12 -34.03 20.59
C LEU A 62 26.22 -34.85 19.90
N SER A 63 25.90 -35.73 18.96
CA SER A 63 26.91 -36.55 18.26
C SER A 63 27.73 -35.79 17.19
N ILE A 64 27.23 -34.66 16.68
CA ILE A 64 27.91 -33.88 15.61
C ILE A 64 29.24 -33.29 16.11
N LYS A 65 30.39 -33.62 15.55
CA LYS A 65 31.64 -32.95 15.95
C LYS A 65 31.61 -31.46 15.56
N THR A 66 31.89 -30.56 16.51
CA THR A 66 31.94 -29.10 16.31
C THR A 66 33.20 -28.52 16.93
N LYS A 67 33.76 -27.46 16.33
CA LYS A 67 34.85 -26.68 16.96
C LYS A 67 34.30 -25.73 18.02
N THR A 68 33.12 -25.18 17.77
CA THR A 68 32.37 -24.33 18.68
C THR A 68 31.77 -25.16 19.82
N ALA A 69 31.78 -24.61 21.04
CA ALA A 69 31.10 -25.23 22.16
C ALA A 69 29.61 -25.42 21.84
N LYS A 70 29.01 -26.51 22.33
CA LYS A 70 27.59 -26.78 22.12
C LYS A 70 26.92 -27.47 23.30
N THR A 71 25.62 -27.25 23.44
CA THR A 71 24.79 -27.92 24.46
C THR A 71 23.35 -28.09 23.97
N SER A 72 22.65 -29.11 24.47
CA SER A 72 21.22 -29.30 24.24
C SER A 72 20.43 -28.99 25.52
N ILE A 73 19.29 -28.31 25.40
CA ILE A 73 18.39 -27.98 26.51
C ILE A 73 16.98 -28.42 26.12
N THR A 74 16.40 -29.33 26.90
CA THR A 74 15.02 -29.79 26.73
C THR A 74 14.04 -28.93 27.52
N ILE A 75 13.03 -28.39 26.84
CA ILE A 75 11.95 -27.60 27.43
C ILE A 75 10.82 -28.53 27.87
N LYS A 76 10.83 -28.89 29.16
CA LYS A 76 9.82 -29.80 29.73
C LYS A 76 8.47 -29.12 29.99
N LYS A 77 8.49 -27.84 30.38
CA LYS A 77 7.30 -27.06 30.77
C LYS A 77 6.41 -26.74 29.55
N ARG A 78 5.08 -26.78 29.75
CA ARG A 78 4.10 -26.36 28.72
C ARG A 78 3.82 -24.85 28.81
N PRO A 79 3.41 -24.18 27.71
CA PRO A 79 3.30 -24.72 26.34
C PRO A 79 4.67 -25.03 25.73
N ARG A 80 4.71 -25.98 24.78
CA ARG A 80 5.90 -26.32 23.98
C ARG A 80 5.74 -25.79 22.58
N GLY A 81 6.82 -25.30 22.00
CA GLY A 81 6.80 -24.69 20.67
C GLY A 81 7.99 -23.77 20.45
N LYS A 82 8.10 -23.24 19.22
CA LYS A 82 9.19 -22.36 18.81
C LYS A 82 9.38 -21.19 19.77
N GLY A 83 8.30 -20.53 20.19
CA GLY A 83 8.38 -19.42 21.13
C GLY A 83 8.88 -19.81 22.52
N ALA A 84 8.46 -20.95 23.06
CA ALA A 84 8.96 -21.46 24.34
C ALA A 84 10.48 -21.73 24.28
N ASN A 85 10.95 -22.29 23.16
CA ASN A 85 12.37 -22.48 22.88
C ASN A 85 13.11 -21.13 22.85
N ILE A 86 12.63 -20.17 22.07
CA ILE A 86 13.28 -18.85 21.93
C ILE A 86 13.27 -18.07 23.25
N PHE A 87 12.15 -18.00 23.99
CA PHE A 87 12.15 -17.32 25.30
C PHE A 87 13.11 -17.97 26.29
N SER A 88 13.25 -19.29 26.26
CA SER A 88 14.20 -20.02 27.10
C SER A 88 15.64 -19.75 26.68
N LEU A 89 15.90 -19.62 25.37
CA LEU A 89 17.19 -19.19 24.84
C LEU A 89 17.51 -17.78 25.34
N LEU A 90 16.58 -16.82 25.26
CA LEU A 90 16.83 -15.46 25.75
C LEU A 90 17.19 -15.43 27.23
N LYS A 91 16.52 -16.24 28.06
CA LYS A 91 16.83 -16.39 29.49
C LYS A 91 18.22 -16.99 29.70
N LEU A 92 18.56 -18.03 28.94
CA LEU A 92 19.88 -18.65 28.96
C LEU A 92 20.96 -17.65 28.57
N SER A 93 20.76 -16.93 27.46
CA SER A 93 21.68 -15.93 26.95
C SER A 93 21.93 -14.81 27.94
N LYS A 94 20.88 -14.33 28.63
CA LYS A 94 21.02 -13.38 29.74
C LYS A 94 21.88 -13.95 30.86
N ARG A 95 21.65 -15.21 31.26
CA ARG A 95 22.40 -15.88 32.34
C ARG A 95 23.87 -16.11 31.98
N LEU A 96 24.15 -16.45 30.73
CA LEU A 96 25.51 -16.70 30.23
C LEU A 96 26.24 -15.42 29.77
N GLY A 97 25.62 -14.26 29.92
CA GLY A 97 26.24 -12.97 29.58
C GLY A 97 26.40 -12.69 28.09
N ALA A 98 25.62 -13.36 27.23
CA ALA A 98 25.72 -13.19 25.78
C ALA A 98 25.38 -11.78 25.31
N LYS A 99 26.24 -11.24 24.44
CA LYS A 99 26.11 -9.93 23.82
C LYS A 99 25.33 -10.02 22.51
N TYR A 100 25.52 -11.11 21.77
CA TYR A 100 24.97 -11.32 20.44
C TYR A 100 24.27 -12.67 20.38
N ILE A 101 23.04 -12.69 19.88
CA ILE A 101 22.19 -13.88 19.89
C ILE A 101 21.60 -14.05 18.51
N ALA A 102 21.59 -15.28 17.99
CA ALA A 102 20.82 -15.62 16.79
C ALA A 102 19.90 -16.82 17.06
N THR A 103 18.80 -16.88 16.33
CA THR A 103 17.88 -18.02 16.27
C THR A 103 17.82 -18.50 14.83
N ILE A 104 18.10 -19.78 14.59
CA ILE A 104 18.10 -20.36 13.24
C ILE A 104 17.26 -21.63 13.25
N ASP A 105 16.28 -21.74 12.34
CA ASP A 105 15.41 -22.91 12.22
C ASP A 105 16.23 -24.16 11.83
N ALA A 106 15.86 -25.32 12.39
CA ALA A 106 16.60 -26.57 12.19
C ALA A 106 16.35 -27.22 10.83
N ASP A 107 15.20 -26.95 10.20
CA ASP A 107 14.71 -27.61 8.99
C ASP A 107 15.11 -26.91 7.68
N ILE A 108 16.01 -25.92 7.76
CA ILE A 108 16.48 -25.17 6.60
C ILE A 108 17.60 -25.94 5.89
N THR A 109 17.32 -26.36 4.65
CA THR A 109 18.30 -27.08 3.82
C THR A 109 19.28 -26.14 3.11
N THR A 110 18.90 -24.87 2.96
CA THR A 110 19.59 -23.83 2.16
C THR A 110 20.58 -22.99 2.97
N ILE A 111 20.76 -23.30 4.25
CA ILE A 111 21.72 -22.62 5.12
C ILE A 111 23.15 -22.76 4.60
N THR A 112 23.90 -21.65 4.63
CA THR A 112 25.30 -21.61 4.25
C THR A 112 26.17 -21.17 5.41
N GLU A 113 27.48 -21.44 5.33
CA GLU A 113 28.44 -20.97 6.34
C GLU A 113 28.56 -19.43 6.40
N LYS A 114 27.99 -18.70 5.43
CA LYS A 114 27.93 -17.24 5.45
C LYS A 114 26.83 -16.69 6.37
N TRP A 115 25.88 -17.50 6.82
CA TRP A 115 24.78 -17.01 7.64
C TRP A 115 25.23 -16.39 8.96
N PRO A 116 26.17 -16.99 9.74
CA PRO A 116 26.70 -16.34 10.93
C PRO A 116 27.25 -14.94 10.68
N ILE A 117 28.07 -14.73 9.64
CA ILE A 117 28.62 -13.40 9.34
C ILE A 117 27.52 -12.42 8.93
N LEU A 118 26.57 -12.84 8.09
CA LEU A 118 25.43 -12.01 7.68
C LEU A 118 24.56 -11.58 8.88
N PHE A 119 24.42 -12.44 9.90
CA PHE A 119 23.67 -12.12 11.11
C PHE A 119 24.44 -11.24 12.09
N PHE A 120 25.71 -11.57 12.36
CA PHE A 120 26.44 -10.96 13.46
C PHE A 120 27.23 -9.71 13.07
N ASP A 121 27.73 -9.58 11.83
CA ASP A 121 28.43 -8.36 11.42
C ASP A 121 27.59 -7.09 11.58
N PRO A 122 26.31 -7.05 11.17
CA PRO A 122 25.47 -5.88 11.40
C PRO A 122 25.33 -5.52 12.89
N ILE A 123 25.25 -6.52 13.75
CA ILE A 123 25.05 -6.31 15.19
C ILE A 123 26.35 -5.82 15.85
N ILE A 124 27.48 -6.42 15.46
CA ILE A 124 28.79 -6.17 16.06
C ILE A 124 29.39 -4.86 15.54
N LYS A 125 29.46 -4.71 14.21
CA LYS A 125 30.14 -3.61 13.53
C LYS A 125 29.24 -2.38 13.39
N GLU A 126 28.02 -2.57 12.91
CA GLU A 126 27.09 -1.47 12.62
C GLU A 126 26.16 -1.10 13.79
N LYS A 127 26.25 -1.82 14.91
CA LYS A 127 25.43 -1.63 16.12
C LYS A 127 23.92 -1.73 15.85
N ILE A 128 23.53 -2.62 14.94
CA ILE A 128 22.13 -2.99 14.71
C ILE A 128 21.59 -3.73 15.93
N ASP A 129 20.34 -3.44 16.32
CA ASP A 129 19.71 -4.07 17.48
C ASP A 129 19.01 -5.39 17.10
N PHE A 130 18.41 -5.45 15.90
CA PHE A 130 17.66 -6.58 15.39
C PHE A 130 17.89 -6.78 13.89
N VAL A 131 18.35 -7.97 13.51
CA VAL A 131 18.58 -8.39 12.14
C VAL A 131 17.49 -9.36 11.74
N ALA A 132 16.77 -9.02 10.67
CA ALA A 132 15.69 -9.84 10.11
C ALA A 132 16.11 -10.43 8.75
N PRO A 133 15.63 -11.63 8.40
CA PRO A 133 16.03 -12.28 7.17
C PRO A 133 15.12 -11.86 6.01
N ILE A 134 15.69 -11.74 4.82
CA ILE A 134 14.95 -11.74 3.55
C ILE A 134 15.29 -13.01 2.80
N TYR A 135 14.24 -13.72 2.38
CA TYR A 135 14.33 -14.91 1.56
C TYR A 135 13.69 -14.71 0.20
N THR A 136 14.21 -15.40 -0.81
CA THR A 136 13.44 -15.69 -2.01
C THR A 136 12.47 -16.84 -1.72
N ARG A 137 11.20 -16.66 -2.05
CA ARG A 137 10.10 -17.60 -1.79
C ARG A 137 9.33 -17.89 -3.07
N ASN A 138 8.65 -19.02 -3.09
CA ASN A 138 7.66 -19.29 -4.12
C ASN A 138 6.49 -18.31 -3.99
N ARG A 139 5.91 -17.87 -5.12
CA ARG A 139 4.83 -16.87 -5.15
C ARG A 139 3.54 -17.24 -4.40
N TYR A 140 3.28 -18.54 -4.19
CA TYR A 140 2.13 -19.04 -3.42
C TYR A 140 2.44 -19.23 -1.93
N GLU A 141 3.66 -18.94 -1.49
CA GLU A 141 4.09 -19.03 -0.09
C GLU A 141 4.06 -17.66 0.62
N GLY A 142 4.24 -17.67 1.95
CA GLY A 142 4.35 -16.44 2.73
C GLY A 142 3.02 -15.69 2.89
N ASN A 143 1.88 -16.34 2.68
CA ASN A 143 0.55 -15.69 2.72
C ASN A 143 0.26 -14.92 4.02
N THR A 144 0.65 -15.47 5.18
CA THR A 144 0.50 -14.79 6.49
C THR A 144 1.39 -13.55 6.59
N THR A 145 2.58 -13.58 5.99
CA THR A 145 3.42 -12.40 5.85
C THR A 145 2.73 -11.37 4.96
N ASN A 146 2.40 -11.78 3.74
CA ASN A 146 2.04 -10.91 2.63
C ASN A 146 0.69 -10.21 2.83
N HIS A 147 -0.31 -10.91 3.37
CA HIS A 147 -1.66 -10.36 3.50
C HIS A 147 -2.03 -9.94 4.92
N PHE A 148 -1.19 -10.19 5.93
CA PHE A 148 -1.52 -9.84 7.31
C PHE A 148 -0.38 -9.11 8.02
N CYS A 149 0.77 -9.77 8.23
CA CYS A 149 1.82 -9.20 9.08
C CYS A 149 2.49 -7.97 8.47
N PHE A 150 2.91 -8.07 7.20
CA PHE A 150 3.58 -6.97 6.52
C PHE A 150 2.67 -5.74 6.36
N PRO A 151 1.44 -5.86 5.80
CA PRO A 151 0.55 -4.71 5.66
C PRO A 151 0.24 -4.01 6.98
N LEU A 152 -0.01 -4.77 8.06
CA LEU A 152 -0.31 -4.18 9.36
C LEU A 152 0.91 -3.50 9.99
N LEU A 153 2.09 -4.14 9.98
CA LEU A 153 3.31 -3.50 10.51
C LEU A 153 3.65 -2.22 9.74
N TYR A 154 3.60 -2.29 8.41
CA TYR A 154 3.87 -1.15 7.56
C TYR A 154 2.89 -0.01 7.85
N THR A 155 1.60 -0.31 7.93
CA THR A 155 0.59 0.69 8.20
C THR A 155 0.73 1.34 9.57
N TRP A 156 1.01 0.54 10.61
CA TRP A 156 1.07 1.04 11.98
C TRP A 156 2.30 1.89 12.27
N PHE A 157 3.43 1.62 11.59
CA PHE A 157 4.73 2.20 11.93
C PHE A 157 5.43 2.92 10.79
N LYS A 158 4.88 2.89 9.56
CA LYS A 158 5.51 3.37 8.31
C LYS A 158 6.90 2.77 8.06
N ARG A 159 7.14 1.56 8.56
CA ARG A 159 8.42 0.85 8.44
C ARG A 159 8.25 -0.43 7.64
N ARG A 160 9.03 -0.54 6.56
CA ARG A 160 9.06 -1.70 5.70
C ARG A 160 9.95 -2.78 6.33
N LEU A 161 9.33 -3.77 6.97
CA LEU A 161 9.98 -5.01 7.38
C LEU A 161 9.41 -6.14 6.52
N SER A 162 10.14 -6.55 5.49
CA SER A 162 9.64 -7.35 4.37
C SER A 162 9.21 -8.76 4.78
N GLN A 163 9.91 -9.41 5.72
CA GLN A 163 9.55 -10.75 6.22
C GLN A 163 9.54 -10.81 7.75
N PRO A 164 8.51 -10.22 8.40
CA PRO A 164 8.44 -10.11 9.86
C PRO A 164 8.26 -11.45 10.58
N ILE A 165 7.93 -12.51 9.85
CA ILE A 165 7.88 -13.89 10.35
C ILE A 165 8.88 -14.80 9.62
N GLY A 166 10.03 -14.25 9.23
CA GLY A 166 11.05 -14.95 8.45
C GLY A 166 11.63 -16.19 9.15
N GLY A 167 11.67 -16.16 10.49
CA GLY A 167 11.97 -17.30 11.35
C GLY A 167 13.40 -17.36 11.88
N ASP A 168 14.33 -16.69 11.19
CA ASP A 168 15.75 -16.70 11.49
C ASP A 168 16.24 -15.28 11.79
N PHE A 169 16.51 -14.97 13.05
CA PHE A 169 16.78 -13.61 13.50
C PHE A 169 18.11 -13.55 14.23
N ALA A 170 18.72 -12.37 14.26
CA ALA A 170 19.78 -12.08 15.20
C ALA A 170 19.53 -10.76 15.92
N PHE A 171 20.01 -10.63 17.14
CA PHE A 171 19.80 -9.43 17.94
C PHE A 171 20.82 -9.31 19.06
N ASN A 172 21.03 -8.07 19.52
CA ASN A 172 21.92 -7.79 20.63
C ASN A 172 21.24 -8.06 21.99
N SER A 173 22.06 -8.07 23.05
CA SER A 173 21.60 -8.29 24.42
C SER A 173 20.62 -7.23 24.92
N ARG A 174 20.67 -6.00 24.39
CA ARG A 174 19.75 -4.90 24.75
C ARG A 174 18.34 -5.25 24.28
N PHE A 175 18.17 -5.65 23.03
CA PHE A 175 16.89 -6.10 22.50
C PHE A 175 16.39 -7.37 23.21
N ALA A 176 17.26 -8.35 23.44
CA ALA A 176 16.89 -9.57 24.17
C ALA A 176 16.37 -9.28 25.60
N LYS A 177 17.05 -8.38 26.34
CA LYS A 177 16.60 -7.93 27.66
C LYS A 177 15.27 -7.18 27.59
N TYR A 178 15.07 -6.36 26.57
CA TYR A 178 13.80 -5.68 26.34
C TYR A 178 12.67 -6.69 26.13
N ILE A 179 12.85 -7.67 25.25
CA ILE A 179 11.87 -8.73 24.96
C ILE A 179 11.50 -9.55 26.20
N LEU A 180 12.49 -9.88 27.05
CA LEU A 180 12.22 -10.61 28.29
C LEU A 180 11.30 -9.87 29.25
N LYS A 181 11.32 -8.53 29.25
CA LYS A 181 10.46 -7.67 30.09
C LYS A 181 9.04 -7.50 29.54
N GLN A 182 8.80 -7.86 28.27
CA GLN A 182 7.47 -7.68 27.66
C GLN A 182 6.47 -8.71 28.20
N GLN A 183 5.19 -8.32 28.25
CA GLN A 183 4.08 -9.24 28.47
C GLN A 183 3.96 -10.17 27.26
N LYS A 184 3.85 -11.47 27.52
CA LYS A 184 3.90 -12.51 26.48
C LYS A 184 2.51 -13.15 26.36
N PRO A 185 1.79 -12.98 25.25
CA PRO A 185 0.54 -13.71 25.03
C PRO A 185 0.85 -15.21 24.87
N MET A 186 -0.11 -16.08 25.16
CA MET A 186 0.07 -17.55 25.09
C MET A 186 0.58 -17.99 23.71
N ASN A 187 0.02 -17.39 22.65
CA ASN A 187 0.37 -17.69 21.27
C ASN A 187 1.82 -17.31 20.90
N ALA A 188 2.45 -16.38 21.64
CA ALA A 188 3.86 -16.04 21.44
C ALA A 188 4.81 -17.16 21.88
N PHE A 189 4.36 -18.13 22.68
CA PHE A 189 5.15 -19.32 23.03
C PHE A 189 5.12 -20.40 21.94
N LEU A 190 4.33 -20.21 20.89
CA LEU A 190 4.15 -21.13 19.78
C LEU A 190 4.65 -20.49 18.47
N TYR A 191 3.87 -20.48 17.37
CA TYR A 191 4.26 -19.84 16.10
C TYR A 191 4.24 -18.30 16.16
N GLY A 192 3.61 -17.70 17.17
CA GLY A 192 3.51 -16.23 17.29
C GLY A 192 4.81 -15.52 17.67
N ILE A 193 5.88 -16.23 18.01
CA ILE A 193 7.14 -15.63 18.47
C ILE A 193 7.79 -14.72 17.43
N ASP A 194 7.78 -15.10 16.17
CA ASP A 194 8.51 -14.35 15.14
C ASP A 194 7.88 -12.96 14.96
N ILE A 195 6.54 -12.89 14.91
CA ILE A 195 5.83 -11.61 14.85
C ILE A 195 5.89 -10.85 16.17
N PHE A 196 5.99 -11.55 17.32
CA PHE A 196 6.20 -10.92 18.61
C PHE A 196 7.51 -10.12 18.64
N LEU A 197 8.61 -10.75 18.20
CA LEU A 197 9.92 -10.11 18.11
C LEU A 197 9.87 -8.94 17.11
N SER A 198 9.40 -9.17 15.90
CA SER A 198 9.35 -8.16 14.84
C SER A 198 8.48 -6.95 15.20
N THR A 199 7.28 -7.17 15.76
CA THR A 199 6.40 -6.07 16.17
C THR A 199 7.03 -5.25 17.29
N HIS A 200 7.70 -5.89 18.24
CA HIS A 200 8.42 -5.20 19.30
C HIS A 200 9.67 -4.45 18.80
N ALA A 201 10.43 -5.03 17.87
CA ALA A 201 11.58 -4.37 17.25
C ALA A 201 11.16 -3.08 16.56
N VAL A 202 10.12 -3.16 15.72
CA VAL A 202 9.60 -2.01 14.96
C VAL A 202 8.93 -0.99 15.90
N GLY A 203 7.97 -1.43 16.72
CA GLY A 203 7.17 -0.53 17.55
C GLY A 203 7.96 0.14 18.69
N ALA A 204 9.02 -0.49 19.19
CA ALA A 204 9.91 0.14 20.18
C ALA A 204 11.08 0.92 19.55
N ASN A 205 11.07 1.10 18.23
CA ASN A 205 12.09 1.87 17.50
C ASN A 205 13.53 1.36 17.69
N PHE A 206 13.73 0.04 17.66
CA PHE A 206 15.07 -0.53 17.59
C PHE A 206 15.69 -0.32 16.20
N LYS A 207 17.04 -0.30 16.12
CA LYS A 207 17.73 -0.29 14.83
C LYS A 207 17.57 -1.66 14.18
N ILE A 208 17.00 -1.70 12.98
CA ILE A 208 16.69 -2.93 12.26
C ILE A 208 17.44 -2.96 10.94
N LYS A 209 18.01 -4.12 10.59
CA LYS A 209 18.58 -4.37 9.26
C LYS A 209 18.01 -5.66 8.68
N GLU A 210 17.64 -5.63 7.41
CA GLU A 210 17.24 -6.83 6.68
C GLU A 210 18.45 -7.42 5.95
N VAL A 211 18.67 -8.73 6.07
CA VAL A 211 19.78 -9.44 5.42
C VAL A 211 19.27 -10.51 4.49
N TYR A 212 19.76 -10.51 3.25
CA TYR A 212 19.35 -11.49 2.27
C TYR A 212 20.08 -12.82 2.49
N LEU A 213 19.31 -13.89 2.69
CA LEU A 213 19.83 -15.22 3.02
C LEU A 213 19.64 -16.26 1.91
N GLY A 214 19.17 -15.82 0.73
CA GLY A 214 18.92 -16.69 -0.42
C GLY A 214 17.50 -17.27 -0.43
N ARG A 215 17.31 -18.40 -1.12
CA ARG A 215 16.03 -19.10 -1.19
C ARG A 215 15.78 -19.88 0.10
N LYS A 216 14.57 -19.80 0.70
CA LYS A 216 14.23 -20.64 1.87
C LYS A 216 13.52 -21.93 1.45
N ILE A 217 14.26 -23.03 1.40
CA ILE A 217 13.69 -24.38 1.26
C ILE A 217 13.64 -25.03 2.65
N HIS A 218 12.43 -25.45 3.05
CA HIS A 218 12.10 -26.00 4.36
C HIS A 218 10.87 -26.93 4.25
N LYS A 219 10.50 -27.62 5.33
CA LYS A 219 9.32 -28.50 5.33
C LYS A 219 8.05 -27.66 5.04
N PRO A 220 7.16 -28.06 4.10
CA PRO A 220 6.04 -27.22 3.67
C PRO A 220 5.14 -26.79 4.82
N SER A 221 4.89 -25.49 4.94
CA SER A 221 4.06 -24.93 6.02
C SER A 221 2.55 -24.99 5.74
N PHE A 222 2.13 -25.41 4.54
CA PHE A 222 0.73 -25.35 4.10
C PHE A 222 -0.19 -26.17 5.00
N ASP A 223 0.26 -27.34 5.47
CA ASP A 223 -0.53 -28.21 6.36
C ASP A 223 -0.73 -27.59 7.76
N LYS A 224 0.12 -26.63 8.13
CA LYS A 224 0.11 -25.93 9.41
C LYS A 224 -0.44 -24.50 9.30
N ILE A 225 -0.90 -24.08 8.11
CA ILE A 225 -1.25 -22.67 7.84
C ILE A 225 -2.36 -22.16 8.76
N ILE A 226 -3.31 -23.01 9.13
CA ILE A 226 -4.45 -22.66 9.99
C ILE A 226 -3.99 -22.27 11.40
N PRO A 227 -3.42 -23.19 12.19
CA PRO A 227 -2.96 -22.86 13.54
C PRO A 227 -1.84 -21.82 13.52
N MET A 228 -0.98 -21.82 12.51
CA MET A 228 0.08 -20.81 12.36
C MET A 228 -0.51 -19.41 12.20
N PHE A 229 -1.45 -19.20 11.27
CA PHE A 229 -2.08 -17.89 11.07
C PHE A 229 -2.76 -17.40 12.34
N GLN A 230 -3.56 -18.24 12.99
CA GLN A 230 -4.31 -17.86 14.19
C GLN A 230 -3.38 -17.43 15.34
N GLN A 231 -2.29 -18.16 15.57
CA GLN A 231 -1.32 -17.84 16.62
C GLN A 231 -0.54 -16.55 16.31
N VAL A 232 -0.13 -16.38 15.05
CA VAL A 232 0.56 -15.17 14.58
C VAL A 232 -0.37 -13.95 14.69
N ALA A 233 -1.60 -14.06 14.19
CA ALA A 233 -2.59 -12.99 14.24
C ALA A 233 -2.92 -12.60 15.68
N ALA A 234 -3.19 -13.57 16.55
CA ALA A 234 -3.47 -13.30 17.96
C ALA A 234 -2.31 -12.59 18.66
N THR A 235 -1.08 -13.02 18.39
CA THR A 235 0.12 -12.40 18.98
C THR A 235 0.31 -10.97 18.48
N MET A 236 0.17 -10.73 17.18
CA MET A 236 0.32 -9.41 16.60
C MET A 236 -0.75 -8.44 17.11
N LEU A 237 -2.02 -8.85 17.12
CA LEU A 237 -3.16 -8.05 17.59
C LEU A 237 -3.07 -7.73 19.09
N PHE A 238 -2.41 -8.59 19.87
CA PHE A 238 -2.11 -8.33 21.27
C PHE A 238 -1.01 -7.27 21.45
N VAL A 239 0.04 -7.32 20.62
CA VAL A 239 1.21 -6.44 20.75
C VAL A 239 0.98 -5.05 20.14
N LEU A 240 0.33 -4.95 18.98
CA LEU A 240 0.15 -3.68 18.25
C LEU A 240 -0.41 -2.54 19.13
N PRO A 241 -1.50 -2.72 19.91
CA PRO A 241 -2.10 -1.64 20.70
C PRO A 241 -1.17 -1.06 21.77
N LYS A 242 -0.13 -1.80 22.18
CA LYS A 242 0.91 -1.30 23.09
C LYS A 242 1.62 -0.06 22.54
N TYR A 243 1.61 0.10 21.22
CA TYR A 243 2.27 1.18 20.51
C TYR A 243 1.29 2.18 19.87
N LYS A 244 0.02 2.17 20.30
CA LYS A 244 -0.97 3.17 19.90
C LYS A 244 -0.41 4.59 20.12
N GLY A 245 -0.63 5.47 19.15
CA GLY A 245 -0.16 6.86 19.21
C GLY A 245 1.30 7.05 18.80
N LYS A 246 2.08 5.96 18.61
CA LYS A 246 3.42 5.99 18.01
C LYS A 246 3.36 5.66 16.51
N HIS A 247 2.41 6.26 15.80
CA HIS A 247 2.14 5.99 14.37
C HIS A 247 3.10 6.71 13.42
N ASP A 248 3.93 7.63 13.95
CA ASP A 248 4.86 8.42 13.16
C ASP A 248 6.29 8.30 13.69
N ILE A 249 6.85 7.09 13.66
CA ILE A 249 8.27 6.85 13.94
C ILE A 249 9.07 6.98 12.64
N SER A 250 8.94 8.14 11.98
CA SER A 250 9.62 8.50 10.72
C SER A 250 11.14 8.66 10.87
N ARG A 251 11.67 8.59 12.08
CA ARG A 251 13.11 8.73 12.35
C ARG A 251 13.76 7.36 12.57
N LEU A 252 14.19 6.73 11.47
CA LEU A 252 15.39 5.90 11.30
C LEU A 252 15.24 5.05 10.03
N ASN A 253 16.10 5.32 9.05
CA ASN A 253 16.20 4.61 7.78
C ASN A 253 16.45 3.12 8.02
N ILE A 254 15.53 2.26 7.57
CA ILE A 254 15.89 0.88 7.26
C ILE A 254 16.69 0.99 5.95
N GLU A 255 17.99 0.70 5.99
CA GLU A 255 18.78 0.56 4.77
C GLU A 255 18.14 -0.50 3.87
N MET A 256 17.50 -0.05 2.80
CA MET A 256 16.98 -0.94 1.77
C MET A 256 18.10 -1.27 0.78
N ARG A 257 18.35 -2.56 0.55
CA ARG A 257 18.93 -3.01 -0.71
C ARG A 257 17.86 -3.80 -1.45
N GLU A 258 17.41 -3.30 -2.58
CA GLU A 258 16.48 -4.00 -3.47
C GLU A 258 17.03 -5.39 -3.80
N LYS A 259 16.34 -6.43 -3.35
CA LYS A 259 16.59 -7.81 -3.79
C LYS A 259 15.28 -8.57 -3.95
N GLN A 260 15.23 -9.36 -5.02
CA GLN A 260 14.08 -10.12 -5.51
C GLN A 260 13.55 -11.12 -4.46
N ARG A 261 12.32 -10.91 -3.96
CA ARG A 261 11.70 -11.77 -2.92
C ARG A 261 10.95 -12.96 -3.50
N THR A 262 10.65 -12.94 -4.79
CA THR A 262 9.90 -13.99 -5.48
C THR A 262 10.80 -14.81 -6.41
N ASP A 263 10.68 -16.13 -6.30
CA ASP A 263 11.44 -17.13 -7.07
C ASP A 263 11.04 -17.24 -8.55
N SER A 264 11.97 -17.66 -9.42
CA SER A 264 11.68 -18.14 -10.80
C SER A 264 10.91 -19.43 -10.86
N PHE A 265 11.09 -20.29 -9.88
CA PHE A 265 10.46 -21.58 -9.87
C PHE A 265 9.01 -21.50 -9.37
N ILE A 266 8.05 -21.68 -10.28
CA ILE A 266 6.62 -21.70 -9.98
C ILE A 266 6.20 -23.14 -9.63
N ARG A 267 5.94 -23.37 -8.34
CA ARG A 267 5.29 -24.59 -7.82
C ARG A 267 3.95 -24.21 -7.20
N LYS A 268 2.86 -24.62 -7.83
CA LYS A 268 1.50 -24.41 -7.30
C LYS A 268 1.26 -25.29 -6.06
N PRO A 269 0.40 -24.86 -5.13
CA PRO A 269 -0.05 -25.72 -4.05
C PRO A 269 -0.84 -26.91 -4.60
N GLU A 270 -0.78 -28.05 -3.92
CA GLU A 270 -1.52 -29.25 -4.32
C GLU A 270 -3.04 -29.00 -4.28
N PRO A 271 -3.80 -29.36 -5.34
CA PRO A 271 -5.25 -29.11 -5.41
C PRO A 271 -6.03 -29.67 -4.21
N ALA A 272 -5.66 -30.86 -3.73
CA ALA A 272 -6.28 -31.49 -2.56
C ALA A 272 -6.13 -30.63 -1.30
N LYS A 273 -4.94 -30.04 -1.08
CA LYS A 273 -4.68 -29.16 0.06
C LYS A 273 -5.45 -27.85 -0.06
N VAL A 274 -5.53 -27.28 -1.27
CA VAL A 274 -6.35 -26.09 -1.55
C VAL A 274 -7.83 -26.36 -1.26
N ALA A 275 -8.35 -27.54 -1.63
CA ALA A 275 -9.73 -27.93 -1.36
C ALA A 275 -10.02 -28.05 0.14
N ILE A 276 -9.10 -28.63 0.92
CA ILE A 276 -9.20 -28.71 2.38
C ILE A 276 -9.27 -27.31 3.00
N LEU A 277 -8.38 -26.40 2.57
CA LEU A 277 -8.37 -25.02 3.07
C LEU A 277 -9.67 -24.28 2.72
N LYS A 278 -10.16 -24.45 1.50
CA LYS A 278 -11.44 -23.89 1.04
C LYS A 278 -12.61 -24.40 1.88
N LYS A 279 -12.68 -25.71 2.12
CA LYS A 279 -13.70 -26.33 2.98
C LYS A 279 -13.65 -25.77 4.39
N TYR A 280 -12.45 -25.71 4.99
CA TYR A 280 -12.25 -25.12 6.31
C TYR A 280 -12.74 -23.67 6.37
N ALA A 281 -12.34 -22.83 5.40
CA ALA A 281 -12.68 -21.42 5.38
C ALA A 281 -14.20 -21.20 5.33
N PHE A 282 -14.92 -21.86 4.42
CA PHE A 282 -16.37 -21.70 4.31
C PHE A 282 -17.12 -22.28 5.50
N GLN A 283 -16.76 -23.47 5.98
CA GLN A 283 -17.44 -24.08 7.13
C GLN A 283 -17.30 -23.23 8.40
N ASN A 284 -16.11 -22.67 8.63
CA ASN A 284 -15.91 -21.81 9.80
C ASN A 284 -16.58 -20.45 9.61
N LEU A 285 -16.57 -19.86 8.41
CA LEU A 285 -17.27 -18.61 8.12
C LEU A 285 -18.78 -18.69 8.45
N GLN A 286 -19.44 -19.82 8.17
CA GLN A 286 -20.85 -20.03 8.51
C GLN A 286 -21.10 -20.14 10.02
N ARG A 287 -20.12 -20.64 10.77
CA ARG A 287 -20.23 -20.85 12.23
C ARG A 287 -19.81 -19.64 13.05
N LEU A 288 -19.25 -18.60 12.41
CA LEU A 288 -18.80 -17.40 13.11
C LEU A 288 -20.00 -16.64 13.70
N PRO A 289 -19.94 -16.23 14.98
CA PRO A 289 -20.97 -15.38 15.55
C PRO A 289 -21.04 -14.04 14.80
N VAL A 290 -22.19 -13.72 14.22
CA VAL A 290 -22.43 -12.47 13.50
C VAL A 290 -22.05 -11.25 14.34
N LYS A 291 -22.39 -11.27 15.64
CA LYS A 291 -22.02 -10.22 16.61
C LYS A 291 -20.51 -9.94 16.65
N ASN A 292 -19.66 -10.96 16.48
CA ASN A 292 -18.21 -10.78 16.50
C ASN A 292 -17.72 -10.12 15.22
N ILE A 293 -18.30 -10.50 14.08
CA ILE A 293 -17.99 -9.91 12.77
C ILE A 293 -18.37 -8.43 12.77
N GLN A 294 -19.59 -8.08 13.19
CA GLN A 294 -20.03 -6.70 13.31
C GLN A 294 -19.12 -5.90 14.26
N LYS A 295 -18.83 -6.47 15.44
CA LYS A 295 -18.02 -5.83 16.46
C LYS A 295 -16.60 -5.53 16.02
N TYR A 296 -15.93 -6.48 15.37
CA TYR A 296 -14.51 -6.35 15.03
C TYR A 296 -14.27 -5.77 13.66
N PHE A 297 -15.14 -6.05 12.69
CA PHE A 297 -14.95 -5.67 11.29
C PHE A 297 -15.84 -4.50 10.88
N GLY A 298 -16.80 -4.08 11.72
CA GLY A 298 -17.70 -2.97 11.41
C GLY A 298 -18.63 -3.22 10.22
N LEU A 299 -18.82 -4.48 9.83
CA LEU A 299 -19.73 -4.88 8.75
C LEU A 299 -21.17 -4.93 9.25
N ASN A 300 -22.12 -4.54 8.42
CA ASN A 300 -23.55 -4.63 8.73
C ASN A 300 -24.10 -6.06 8.45
N LEU A 301 -25.34 -6.32 8.88
CA LEU A 301 -25.94 -7.66 8.76
C LEU A 301 -26.08 -8.15 7.32
N GLU A 302 -26.42 -7.27 6.38
CA GLU A 302 -26.60 -7.64 4.97
C GLU A 302 -25.26 -7.92 4.28
N GLU A 303 -24.21 -7.16 4.59
CA GLU A 303 -22.84 -7.44 4.13
C GLU A 303 -22.38 -8.83 4.62
N ILE A 304 -22.63 -9.14 5.90
CA ILE A 304 -22.24 -10.42 6.49
C ILE A 304 -23.00 -11.58 5.83
N LYS A 305 -24.32 -11.46 5.67
CA LYS A 305 -25.14 -12.47 4.99
C LYS A 305 -24.69 -12.67 3.55
N THR A 306 -24.36 -11.60 2.84
CA THR A 306 -23.89 -11.66 1.45
C THR A 306 -22.57 -12.43 1.35
N ILE A 307 -21.60 -12.12 2.22
CA ILE A 307 -20.31 -12.83 2.27
C ILE A 307 -20.51 -14.30 2.64
N GLN A 308 -21.40 -14.60 3.59
CA GLN A 308 -21.71 -15.98 3.96
C GLN A 308 -22.42 -16.75 2.84
N LYS A 309 -23.33 -16.12 2.08
CA LYS A 309 -24.09 -16.79 1.01
C LYS A 309 -23.28 -16.98 -0.27
N SER A 310 -22.43 -16.03 -0.65
CA SER A 310 -21.79 -15.97 -1.97
C SER A 310 -20.90 -17.17 -2.30
N LYS A 311 -20.40 -17.90 -1.27
CA LYS A 311 -19.37 -18.95 -1.41
C LYS A 311 -18.16 -18.50 -2.26
N SER A 312 -17.92 -17.19 -2.31
CA SER A 312 -16.86 -16.59 -3.11
C SER A 312 -15.63 -16.27 -2.25
N PRO A 313 -14.41 -16.27 -2.83
CA PRO A 313 -13.22 -15.74 -2.17
C PRO A 313 -13.38 -14.25 -1.81
N ILE A 314 -12.60 -13.78 -0.83
CA ILE A 314 -12.60 -12.38 -0.37
C ILE A 314 -11.65 -11.57 -1.27
N SER A 315 -12.16 -10.49 -1.86
CA SER A 315 -11.38 -9.58 -2.70
C SER A 315 -10.32 -8.81 -1.90
N GLU A 316 -9.35 -8.22 -2.60
CA GLU A 316 -8.37 -7.33 -1.98
C GLU A 316 -9.04 -6.18 -1.21
N ASN A 317 -10.06 -5.55 -1.79
CA ASN A 317 -10.72 -4.38 -1.20
C ASN A 317 -11.44 -4.71 0.10
N GLU A 318 -12.21 -5.80 0.11
CA GLU A 318 -12.90 -6.29 1.30
C GLU A 318 -11.91 -6.65 2.40
N TRP A 319 -10.81 -7.33 2.04
CA TRP A 319 -9.78 -7.70 3.00
C TRP A 319 -9.09 -6.49 3.64
N MET A 320 -8.75 -5.47 2.84
CA MET A 320 -8.16 -4.23 3.37
C MET A 320 -9.11 -3.48 4.30
N LYS A 321 -10.41 -3.45 3.98
CA LYS A 321 -11.45 -2.86 4.86
C LYS A 321 -11.55 -3.61 6.19
N ILE A 322 -11.56 -4.94 6.16
CA ILE A 322 -11.56 -5.78 7.37
C ILE A 322 -10.33 -5.47 8.24
N LEU A 323 -9.13 -5.46 7.66
CA LEU A 323 -7.90 -5.15 8.40
C LEU A 323 -7.88 -3.72 8.97
N ALA A 324 -8.40 -2.74 8.23
CA ALA A 324 -8.54 -1.37 8.69
C ALA A 324 -9.49 -1.29 9.89
N ASN A 325 -10.64 -1.95 9.82
CA ASN A 325 -11.62 -1.93 10.91
C ASN A 325 -11.14 -2.68 12.15
N VAL A 326 -10.45 -3.82 11.97
CA VAL A 326 -9.77 -4.52 13.08
C VAL A 326 -8.73 -3.61 13.72
N SER A 327 -7.92 -2.92 12.92
CA SER A 327 -6.92 -1.96 13.43
C SER A 327 -7.57 -0.83 14.21
N LYS A 328 -8.64 -0.21 13.68
CA LYS A 328 -9.43 0.82 14.38
C LYS A 328 -10.00 0.29 15.69
N TYR A 329 -10.50 -0.95 15.70
CA TYR A 329 -11.03 -1.60 16.89
C TYR A 329 -9.94 -1.77 17.97
N ILE A 330 -8.79 -2.34 17.63
CA ILE A 330 -7.72 -2.60 18.60
C ILE A 330 -7.03 -1.32 19.09
N VAL A 331 -7.07 -0.24 18.31
CA VAL A 331 -6.69 1.11 18.75
C VAL A 331 -7.66 1.62 19.81
N LYS A 332 -8.97 1.43 19.64
CA LYS A 332 -9.98 1.98 20.56
C LYS A 332 -10.17 1.18 21.84
N HIS A 333 -9.70 -0.07 21.90
CA HIS A 333 -10.02 -0.98 23.00
C HIS A 333 -8.77 -1.58 23.66
N LYS A 334 -8.89 -1.89 24.96
CA LYS A 334 -7.88 -2.70 25.65
C LYS A 334 -7.95 -4.14 25.17
N ILE A 335 -6.85 -4.65 24.61
CA ILE A 335 -6.79 -5.99 24.05
C ILE A 335 -6.10 -6.94 25.02
N SER A 336 -6.86 -7.86 25.62
CA SER A 336 -6.32 -8.98 26.39
C SER A 336 -5.92 -10.14 25.46
N ASP A 337 -5.13 -11.10 25.97
CA ASP A 337 -4.73 -12.28 25.20
C ASP A 337 -5.93 -13.11 24.71
N LYS A 338 -6.95 -13.27 25.58
CA LYS A 338 -8.24 -13.90 25.21
C LYS A 338 -8.94 -13.13 24.09
N LYS A 339 -8.97 -11.79 24.17
CA LYS A 339 -9.62 -10.95 23.16
C LYS A 339 -8.87 -10.98 21.82
N ALA A 340 -7.54 -10.92 21.85
CA ALA A 340 -6.72 -11.02 20.64
C ALA A 340 -6.91 -12.38 19.95
N THR A 341 -6.97 -13.46 20.73
CA THR A 341 -7.25 -14.81 20.23
C THR A 341 -8.66 -14.89 19.60
N GLU A 342 -9.66 -14.31 20.23
CA GLU A 342 -11.03 -14.24 19.70
C GLU A 342 -11.09 -13.51 18.35
N ILE A 343 -10.42 -12.35 18.24
CA ILE A 343 -10.33 -11.59 16.98
C ILE A 343 -9.60 -12.41 15.91
N ALA A 344 -8.48 -13.06 16.27
CA ALA A 344 -7.70 -13.89 15.36
C ALA A 344 -8.49 -15.09 14.81
N ILE A 345 -9.30 -15.75 15.65
CA ILE A 345 -10.21 -16.82 15.22
C ILE A 345 -11.29 -16.25 14.29
N THR A 346 -11.86 -15.09 14.63
CA THR A 346 -12.91 -14.45 13.83
C THR A 346 -12.41 -14.04 12.44
N ILE A 347 -11.18 -13.53 12.31
CA ILE A 347 -10.63 -13.08 11.03
C ILE A 347 -10.08 -14.23 10.17
N SER A 348 -9.83 -15.39 10.77
CA SER A 348 -9.16 -16.52 10.12
C SER A 348 -9.88 -17.05 8.87
N PRO A 349 -11.21 -17.26 8.85
CA PRO A 349 -11.90 -17.65 7.62
C PRO A 349 -11.75 -16.64 6.49
N PHE A 350 -11.86 -15.35 6.79
CA PHE A 350 -11.71 -14.26 5.80
C PHE A 350 -10.30 -14.21 5.23
N PHE A 351 -9.28 -14.39 6.07
CA PHE A 351 -7.89 -14.49 5.63
C PHE A 351 -7.70 -15.62 4.62
N PHE A 352 -8.21 -16.83 4.90
CA PHE A 352 -8.04 -17.95 3.96
C PHE A 352 -8.80 -17.74 2.65
N LEU A 353 -9.99 -17.13 2.70
CA LEU A 353 -10.69 -16.74 1.49
C LEU A 353 -9.91 -15.69 0.68
N ARG A 354 -9.22 -14.75 1.34
CA ARG A 354 -8.31 -13.81 0.65
C ARG A 354 -7.14 -14.55 0.00
N VAL A 355 -6.52 -15.51 0.68
CA VAL A 355 -5.43 -16.33 0.11
C VAL A 355 -5.90 -17.09 -1.13
N LEU A 356 -7.11 -17.65 -1.10
CA LEU A 356 -7.68 -18.34 -2.26
C LEU A 356 -7.98 -17.39 -3.43
N ALA A 357 -8.41 -16.15 -3.14
CA ALA A 357 -8.56 -15.12 -4.17
C ALA A 357 -7.19 -14.77 -4.80
N TYR A 358 -6.18 -14.58 -3.95
CA TYR A 358 -4.82 -14.25 -4.37
C TYR A 358 -4.20 -15.32 -5.26
N PHE A 359 -4.42 -16.61 -4.97
CA PHE A 359 -3.94 -17.69 -5.85
C PHE A 359 -4.52 -17.60 -7.26
N LYS A 360 -5.79 -17.17 -7.40
CA LYS A 360 -6.41 -16.93 -8.71
C LYS A 360 -5.87 -15.67 -9.39
N GLU A 361 -5.55 -14.63 -8.62
CA GLU A 361 -4.91 -13.41 -9.13
C GLU A 361 -3.52 -13.75 -9.69
N LEU A 362 -2.72 -14.53 -8.96
CA LEU A 362 -1.39 -14.97 -9.39
C LEU A 362 -1.38 -15.79 -10.67
N ASP A 363 -2.42 -16.60 -10.90
CA ASP A 363 -2.57 -17.36 -12.15
C ASP A 363 -2.74 -16.44 -13.37
N LYS A 364 -3.16 -15.18 -13.16
CA LYS A 364 -3.27 -14.15 -14.21
C LYS A 364 -2.01 -13.28 -14.33
N THR A 365 -1.17 -13.23 -13.30
CA THR A 365 0.04 -12.39 -13.25
C THR A 365 1.28 -13.16 -13.74
N LYS A 366 1.89 -12.74 -14.84
CA LYS A 366 3.06 -13.42 -15.42
C LYS A 366 4.41 -12.99 -14.83
N ASP A 367 4.57 -11.74 -14.37
CA ASP A 367 5.83 -11.24 -13.80
C ASP A 367 5.90 -11.38 -12.27
N LYS A 368 7.12 -11.49 -11.74
CA LYS A 368 7.45 -11.54 -10.31
C LYS A 368 7.60 -10.15 -9.70
N LYS A 369 8.10 -9.17 -10.47
CA LYS A 369 8.20 -7.78 -10.01
C LYS A 369 6.81 -7.25 -9.62
N ASP A 370 5.79 -7.67 -10.38
CA ASP A 370 4.39 -7.37 -10.11
C ASP A 370 3.91 -7.84 -8.73
N ILE A 371 4.46 -8.93 -8.20
CA ILE A 371 3.99 -9.51 -6.93
C ILE A 371 4.45 -8.67 -5.75
N ASP A 372 5.73 -8.33 -5.70
CA ASP A 372 6.27 -7.48 -4.63
C ASP A 372 5.61 -6.10 -4.66
N VAL A 373 5.36 -5.57 -5.86
CA VAL A 373 4.59 -4.33 -6.08
C VAL A 373 3.15 -4.49 -5.61
N LEU A 374 2.47 -5.59 -5.92
CA LEU A 374 1.09 -5.87 -5.50
C LEU A 374 0.96 -5.97 -3.98
N ILE A 375 1.88 -6.68 -3.30
CA ILE A 375 1.89 -6.77 -1.84
C ILE A 375 2.17 -5.41 -1.19
N PHE A 376 3.06 -4.61 -1.78
CA PHE A 376 3.32 -3.25 -1.29
C PHE A 376 2.12 -2.31 -1.50
N ARG A 377 1.47 -2.37 -2.68
CA ARG A 377 0.25 -1.60 -2.98
C ARG A 377 -0.89 -1.92 -1.99
N GLN A 378 -1.06 -3.17 -1.59
CA GLN A 378 -2.02 -3.55 -0.54
C GLN A 378 -1.71 -2.87 0.79
N ALA A 379 -0.43 -2.83 1.19
CA ALA A 379 -0.02 -2.17 2.43
C ALA A 379 -0.25 -0.64 2.40
N GLU A 380 0.03 0.02 1.27
CA GLU A 380 -0.30 1.44 1.08
C GLU A 380 -1.81 1.70 1.15
N LYS A 381 -2.60 0.85 0.49
CA LYS A 381 -4.07 0.96 0.53
C LYS A 381 -4.62 0.83 1.95
N LEU A 382 -4.13 -0.14 2.72
CA LEU A 382 -4.49 -0.29 4.13
C LEU A 382 -4.13 0.96 4.95
N ARG A 383 -2.95 1.53 4.70
CA ARG A 383 -2.48 2.76 5.35
C ARG A 383 -3.35 3.96 5.02
N TYR A 384 -3.75 4.11 3.76
CA TYR A 384 -4.69 5.15 3.35
C TYR A 384 -6.00 5.05 4.12
N LEU A 385 -6.61 3.85 4.19
CA LEU A 385 -7.86 3.59 4.92
C LEU A 385 -7.78 3.82 6.44
N LEU A 386 -6.58 3.79 7.02
CA LEU A 386 -6.35 3.98 8.45
C LEU A 386 -5.99 5.41 8.84
N THR A 387 -5.31 6.15 7.97
CA THR A 387 -4.92 7.55 8.20
C THR A 387 -6.05 8.53 7.89
N HIS A 388 -6.93 8.18 6.96
CA HIS A 388 -8.08 9.00 6.58
C HIS A 388 -9.33 8.45 7.29
N SER A 389 -9.50 8.81 8.57
CA SER A 389 -10.77 8.62 9.27
C SER A 389 -11.70 9.78 8.90
N SER A 390 -12.81 9.45 8.24
CA SER A 390 -13.91 10.34 7.82
C SER A 390 -13.53 11.52 6.92
N ALA A 391 -12.93 11.23 5.78
CA ALA A 391 -13.45 11.72 4.51
C ALA A 391 -13.50 10.50 3.60
N ALA A 392 -14.62 9.77 3.65
CA ALA A 392 -14.84 8.68 2.73
C ALA A 392 -14.92 9.29 1.32
N ILE A 393 -13.84 9.17 0.55
CA ILE A 393 -14.03 8.83 -0.86
C ILE A 393 -14.66 7.44 -0.81
N ASP A 394 -15.94 7.41 -1.12
CA ASP A 394 -16.77 6.22 -1.08
C ASP A 394 -16.40 5.26 -2.22
N PHE A 395 -15.43 4.38 -1.96
CA PHE A 395 -15.07 3.29 -2.87
C PHE A 395 -16.05 2.11 -2.80
N ASN A 396 -17.23 2.25 -2.17
CA ASN A 396 -18.27 1.20 -2.09
C ASN A 396 -19.67 1.66 -2.50
N LYS A 397 -19.81 2.85 -3.09
CA LYS A 397 -21.02 3.17 -3.81
C LYS A 397 -21.01 2.40 -5.14
N GLU A 398 -21.58 1.19 -5.13
CA GLU A 398 -22.76 1.06 -6.00
C GLU A 398 -23.71 2.14 -5.48
N LYS A 399 -23.60 3.38 -6.02
CA LYS A 399 -24.76 4.24 -5.98
C LYS A 399 -25.80 3.38 -6.69
N GLY A 400 -26.98 3.21 -6.08
CA GLY A 400 -28.17 3.31 -6.91
C GLY A 400 -28.05 4.66 -7.60
N TYR A 401 -27.35 4.68 -8.73
CA TYR A 401 -27.45 5.75 -9.68
C TYR A 401 -28.90 5.65 -10.12
N SER A 402 -29.64 6.76 -10.09
CA SER A 402 -30.87 6.77 -10.86
C SER A 402 -30.47 6.36 -12.28
N ASN A 403 -31.09 5.31 -12.82
CA ASN A 403 -31.05 5.01 -14.25
C ASN A 403 -31.77 6.15 -14.97
N LEU A 404 -31.17 7.35 -14.99
CA LEU A 404 -31.60 8.47 -15.80
C LEU A 404 -30.72 8.48 -17.04
N GLN A 405 -30.98 7.42 -17.82
CA GLN A 405 -31.03 7.36 -19.26
C GLN A 405 -30.39 8.57 -19.98
N TYR A 406 -29.10 8.48 -20.32
CA TYR A 406 -28.53 9.34 -21.37
C TYR A 406 -29.32 9.17 -22.69
N SER A 407 -29.83 7.97 -22.95
CA SER A 407 -30.73 7.66 -24.07
C SER A 407 -32.16 8.22 -23.94
N SER A 408 -32.63 8.63 -22.75
CA SER A 408 -33.99 9.22 -22.59
C SER A 408 -34.09 10.65 -23.01
N PHE A 409 -32.95 11.33 -23.12
CA PHE A 409 -32.91 12.63 -23.74
C PHE A 409 -33.14 12.53 -25.26
N GLN A 410 -33.14 11.32 -25.85
CA GLN A 410 -33.37 11.09 -27.27
C GLN A 410 -34.49 10.09 -27.61
N THR A 411 -34.99 9.29 -26.65
CA THR A 411 -35.98 8.24 -26.94
C THR A 411 -37.37 8.56 -26.37
N ARG A 412 -38.33 8.70 -27.28
CA ARG A 412 -39.77 8.87 -26.98
C ARG A 412 -40.24 7.83 -25.95
N LYS A 413 -40.86 8.26 -24.85
CA LYS A 413 -41.80 7.39 -24.12
C LYS A 413 -43.06 7.21 -24.96
N LYS A 414 -43.53 5.96 -25.07
CA LYS A 414 -44.75 5.61 -25.82
C LYS A 414 -45.95 6.31 -25.16
N GLY A 415 -46.45 7.37 -25.80
CA GLY A 415 -47.56 8.21 -25.30
C GLY A 415 -47.28 9.71 -25.23
N ASP A 416 -46.02 10.14 -25.36
CA ASP A 416 -45.67 11.56 -25.27
C ASP A 416 -45.87 12.29 -26.61
N LYS A 417 -46.91 13.13 -26.71
CA LYS A 417 -47.27 13.91 -27.91
C LYS A 417 -46.50 15.23 -28.07
N ARG A 418 -45.53 15.54 -27.20
CA ARG A 418 -44.67 16.72 -27.39
C ARG A 418 -43.49 16.35 -28.29
N ALA A 419 -43.51 16.86 -29.51
CA ALA A 419 -42.36 16.82 -30.41
C ALA A 419 -41.14 17.41 -29.69
N MET A 420 -39.99 16.73 -29.76
CA MET A 420 -38.71 17.32 -29.34
C MET A 420 -38.51 18.61 -30.14
N ASN A 421 -38.06 19.66 -29.45
CA ASN A 421 -37.60 20.87 -30.12
C ASN A 421 -36.43 20.46 -31.04
N PRO A 422 -36.53 20.58 -32.38
CA PRO A 422 -35.50 20.11 -33.31
C PRO A 422 -34.17 20.88 -33.18
N HIS A 423 -34.14 21.92 -32.35
CA HIS A 423 -32.99 22.77 -32.09
C HIS A 423 -32.45 22.53 -30.67
N TYR A 424 -31.49 21.60 -30.54
CA TYR A 424 -30.62 21.51 -29.37
C TYR A 424 -29.35 22.29 -29.67
N SER A 425 -29.02 23.28 -28.82
CA SER A 425 -27.82 24.11 -28.99
C SER A 425 -27.04 24.17 -27.67
N VAL A 426 -25.71 24.22 -27.81
CA VAL A 426 -24.78 24.46 -26.72
C VAL A 426 -23.98 25.70 -27.11
N THR A 427 -23.83 26.65 -26.18
CA THR A 427 -23.08 27.89 -26.40
C THR A 427 -21.83 27.90 -25.53
N LEU A 428 -20.74 28.44 -26.08
CA LEU A 428 -19.48 28.62 -25.38
C LEU A 428 -19.13 30.11 -25.43
N THR A 429 -18.98 30.71 -24.25
CA THR A 429 -18.74 32.14 -24.09
C THR A 429 -17.52 32.34 -23.18
N ALA A 430 -16.47 32.97 -23.68
CA ALA A 430 -15.34 33.34 -22.84
C ALA A 430 -15.72 34.51 -21.93
N ILE A 431 -15.37 34.44 -20.65
CA ILE A 431 -15.55 35.55 -19.72
C ILE A 431 -14.40 36.55 -19.94
N PRO A 432 -14.67 37.78 -20.39
CA PRO A 432 -13.64 38.75 -20.71
C PRO A 432 -13.01 39.35 -19.44
N ASP A 433 -11.89 40.05 -19.64
CA ASP A 433 -11.28 40.95 -18.64
C ASP A 433 -10.91 40.31 -17.29
N ILE A 434 -10.65 38.99 -17.29
CA ILE A 434 -10.05 38.33 -16.12
C ILE A 434 -8.64 38.90 -15.91
N PRO A 435 -8.33 39.47 -14.72
CA PRO A 435 -7.05 40.12 -14.48
C PRO A 435 -5.89 39.11 -14.38
N LEU A 436 -4.66 39.62 -14.40
CA LEU A 436 -3.48 38.84 -14.08
C LEU A 436 -3.51 38.42 -12.60
N ILE A 437 -3.87 37.16 -12.36
CA ILE A 437 -4.01 36.58 -11.02
C ILE A 437 -2.69 36.56 -10.24
N LYS A 438 -2.76 36.90 -8.96
CA LYS A 438 -1.67 36.92 -7.98
C LYS A 438 -1.92 35.88 -6.88
N LYS A 439 -0.86 35.61 -6.12
CA LYS A 439 -0.93 34.73 -4.95
C LYS A 439 -1.92 35.29 -3.92
N GLY A 440 -2.86 34.45 -3.49
CA GLY A 440 -3.88 34.78 -2.50
C GLY A 440 -5.19 35.34 -3.07
N ASP A 441 -5.27 35.57 -4.38
CA ASP A 441 -6.50 36.05 -5.01
C ASP A 441 -7.63 35.01 -4.91
N ASP A 442 -8.85 35.47 -4.66
CA ASP A 442 -10.06 34.63 -4.70
C ASP A 442 -10.56 34.51 -6.15
N VAL A 443 -10.20 33.40 -6.80
CA VAL A 443 -10.58 33.12 -8.19
C VAL A 443 -12.09 33.10 -8.38
N GLY A 444 -12.86 32.58 -7.42
CA GLY A 444 -14.32 32.52 -7.52
C GLY A 444 -14.94 33.91 -7.49
N ALA A 445 -14.46 34.77 -6.59
CA ALA A 445 -14.90 36.17 -6.52
C ALA A 445 -14.56 36.97 -7.78
N ILE A 446 -13.37 36.74 -8.35
CA ILE A 446 -12.94 37.40 -9.59
C ILE A 446 -13.81 36.96 -10.77
N ILE A 447 -14.11 35.67 -10.90
CA ILE A 447 -14.98 35.15 -11.95
C ILE A 447 -16.37 35.79 -11.86
N LEU A 448 -16.95 35.84 -10.66
CA LEU A 448 -18.25 36.47 -10.43
C LEU A 448 -18.28 37.94 -10.85
N LYS A 449 -17.24 38.69 -10.49
CA LYS A 449 -17.12 40.11 -10.86
C LYS A 449 -17.04 40.28 -12.37
N CYS A 450 -16.11 39.59 -13.05
CA CYS A 450 -15.91 39.74 -14.49
C CYS A 450 -17.12 39.25 -15.30
N ALA A 451 -17.82 38.19 -14.85
CA ALA A 451 -19.06 37.76 -15.47
C ALA A 451 -20.15 38.83 -15.37
N SER A 452 -20.32 39.42 -14.17
CA SER A 452 -21.28 40.50 -13.94
C SER A 452 -20.96 41.75 -14.78
N ASP A 453 -19.70 42.17 -14.82
CA ASP A 453 -19.24 43.33 -15.61
C ASP A 453 -19.49 43.12 -17.12
N ALA A 454 -19.41 41.87 -17.59
CA ALA A 454 -19.71 41.49 -18.97
C ALA A 454 -21.21 41.23 -19.26
N GLY A 455 -22.09 41.45 -18.29
CA GLY A 455 -23.53 41.20 -18.43
C GLY A 455 -23.90 39.71 -18.53
N LEU A 456 -23.03 38.81 -18.09
CA LEU A 456 -23.26 37.37 -18.07
C LEU A 456 -23.89 36.95 -16.74
N THR A 457 -24.97 36.18 -16.81
CA THR A 457 -25.62 35.54 -15.65
C THR A 457 -25.28 34.06 -15.61
N PHE A 458 -25.46 33.42 -14.46
CA PHE A 458 -25.34 31.96 -14.32
C PHE A 458 -26.72 31.30 -14.25
N GLU A 459 -26.81 30.10 -14.82
CA GLU A 459 -27.98 29.23 -14.79
C GLU A 459 -27.61 27.88 -14.20
N ASP A 460 -28.61 27.14 -13.70
CA ASP A 460 -28.39 25.78 -13.22
C ASP A 460 -27.97 24.88 -14.39
N SER A 461 -26.97 24.03 -14.17
CA SER A 461 -26.33 23.20 -15.21
C SER A 461 -25.38 23.93 -16.17
N ASP A 462 -25.12 25.22 -15.95
CA ASP A 462 -23.95 25.85 -16.57
C ASP A 462 -22.67 25.16 -16.10
N VAL A 463 -21.66 25.14 -16.96
CA VAL A 463 -20.32 24.66 -16.62
C VAL A 463 -19.29 25.73 -16.90
N LEU A 464 -18.43 26.02 -15.92
CA LEU A 464 -17.23 26.82 -16.12
C LEU A 464 -16.02 25.92 -16.33
N VAL A 465 -15.32 26.14 -17.44
CA VAL A 465 -13.98 25.61 -17.67
C VAL A 465 -12.98 26.67 -17.22
N VAL A 466 -12.10 26.31 -16.30
CA VAL A 466 -11.13 27.21 -15.64
C VAL A 466 -9.72 26.66 -15.86
N THR A 467 -8.80 27.44 -16.41
CA THR A 467 -7.42 26.93 -16.56
C THR A 467 -6.74 26.73 -15.21
N SER A 468 -5.99 25.63 -15.10
CA SER A 468 -5.06 25.30 -14.02
C SER A 468 -4.16 26.48 -13.63
N LYS A 469 -3.81 27.35 -14.59
CA LYS A 469 -2.82 28.42 -14.43
C LYS A 469 -3.27 29.47 -13.43
N ILE A 470 -4.52 29.93 -13.53
CA ILE A 470 -5.03 30.97 -12.63
C ILE A 470 -5.24 30.43 -11.22
N VAL A 471 -5.63 29.16 -11.10
CA VAL A 471 -5.75 28.46 -9.82
C VAL A 471 -4.37 28.28 -9.17
N SER A 472 -3.38 27.85 -9.95
CA SER A 472 -2.00 27.68 -9.49
C SER A 472 -1.38 29.00 -9.01
N LYS A 473 -1.66 30.11 -9.70
CA LYS A 473 -1.21 31.45 -9.28
C LYS A 473 -1.83 31.84 -7.94
N ALA A 474 -3.15 31.71 -7.80
CA ALA A 474 -3.87 32.00 -6.56
C ALA A 474 -3.34 31.16 -5.38
N GLU A 475 -3.09 29.87 -5.60
CA GLU A 475 -2.56 28.94 -4.59
C GLU A 475 -1.08 29.12 -4.27
N GLY A 476 -0.38 30.05 -4.93
CA GLY A 476 1.04 30.28 -4.70
C GLY A 476 1.93 29.14 -5.22
N ARG A 477 1.52 28.48 -6.31
CA ARG A 477 2.24 27.38 -6.96
C ARG A 477 3.24 27.85 -8.01
N LEU A 478 3.59 29.14 -8.00
CA LEU A 478 4.71 29.68 -8.79
C LEU A 478 6.02 29.53 -8.02
N ILE A 479 6.97 28.80 -8.60
CA ILE A 479 8.28 28.53 -8.02
C ILE A 479 9.36 29.27 -8.81
N SER A 480 10.23 29.99 -8.11
CA SER A 480 11.43 30.57 -8.72
C SER A 480 12.48 29.50 -8.91
N LEU A 481 12.99 29.33 -10.13
CA LEU A 481 14.05 28.36 -10.40
C LEU A 481 15.33 28.66 -9.62
N ALA A 482 15.62 29.93 -9.31
CA ALA A 482 16.76 30.31 -8.47
C ALA A 482 16.71 29.69 -7.06
N SER A 483 15.51 29.34 -6.57
CA SER A 483 15.33 28.69 -5.25
C SER A 483 15.48 27.16 -5.28
N VAL A 484 15.63 26.56 -6.46
CA VAL A 484 15.63 25.11 -6.63
C VAL A 484 17.05 24.58 -6.75
N GLN A 485 17.44 23.73 -5.79
CA GLN A 485 18.68 22.98 -5.87
C GLN A 485 18.42 21.60 -6.48
N PRO A 486 18.89 21.32 -7.71
CA PRO A 486 18.64 20.02 -8.32
C PRO A 486 19.42 18.91 -7.62
N SER A 487 18.78 17.77 -7.43
CA SER A 487 19.43 16.53 -6.99
C SER A 487 20.34 15.95 -8.07
N GLU A 488 21.22 15.01 -7.71
CA GLU A 488 22.06 14.28 -8.68
C GLU A 488 21.19 13.54 -9.71
N LYS A 489 20.11 12.91 -9.25
CA LYS A 489 19.14 12.24 -10.10
C LYS A 489 18.42 13.20 -11.06
N ALA A 490 18.08 14.41 -10.61
CA ALA A 490 17.51 15.43 -11.50
C ALA A 490 18.52 15.87 -12.57
N ARG A 491 19.81 15.98 -12.23
CA ARG A 491 20.87 16.26 -13.23
C ARG A 491 21.04 15.14 -14.25
N GLU A 492 20.90 13.89 -13.83
CA GLU A 492 20.97 12.73 -14.73
C GLU A 492 19.83 12.76 -15.75
N VAL A 493 18.59 12.94 -15.29
CA VAL A 493 17.41 13.03 -16.15
C VAL A 493 17.47 14.28 -17.05
N ALA A 494 17.99 15.39 -16.53
CA ALA A 494 18.24 16.61 -17.32
C ALA A 494 19.24 16.36 -18.46
N ARG A 495 20.32 15.61 -18.21
CA ARG A 495 21.31 15.27 -19.24
C ARG A 495 20.70 14.44 -20.37
N VAL A 496 19.77 13.53 -20.07
CA VAL A 496 19.08 12.71 -21.08
C VAL A 496 18.05 13.55 -21.85
N SER A 497 17.25 14.33 -21.12
CA SER A 497 16.12 15.07 -21.70
C SER A 497 16.49 16.42 -22.30
N GLY A 498 17.67 16.95 -22.01
CA GLY A 498 18.06 18.32 -22.39
C GLY A 498 17.30 19.42 -21.65
N LYS A 499 16.50 19.09 -20.62
CA LYS A 499 15.77 20.07 -19.81
C LYS A 499 16.63 20.65 -18.70
N ASP A 500 16.26 21.82 -18.18
CA ASP A 500 16.90 22.41 -17.00
C ASP A 500 16.74 21.49 -15.78
N ALA A 501 17.85 21.15 -15.12
CA ALA A 501 17.86 20.26 -13.95
C ALA A 501 16.99 20.77 -12.80
N ARG A 502 16.85 22.09 -12.64
CA ARG A 502 15.95 22.71 -11.65
C ARG A 502 14.49 22.41 -11.96
N ILE A 503 14.11 22.41 -13.23
CA ILE A 503 12.76 22.04 -13.66
C ILE A 503 12.56 20.53 -13.43
N VAL A 504 13.53 19.70 -13.81
CA VAL A 504 13.46 18.25 -13.61
C VAL A 504 13.32 17.89 -12.13
N GLU A 505 14.00 18.62 -11.23
CA GLU A 505 13.84 18.46 -9.79
C GLU A 505 12.39 18.71 -9.36
N LEU A 506 11.76 19.77 -9.85
CA LEU A 506 10.35 20.04 -9.58
C LEU A 506 9.42 18.98 -10.18
N MET A 507 9.72 18.47 -11.38
CA MET A 507 8.99 17.33 -11.96
C MET A 507 9.03 16.12 -11.03
N MET A 508 10.20 15.82 -10.45
CA MET A 508 10.39 14.69 -9.54
C MET A 508 9.73 14.87 -8.17
N GLN A 509 9.54 16.12 -7.73
CA GLN A 509 8.80 16.44 -6.50
C GLN A 509 7.30 16.25 -6.67
N GLU A 510 6.77 16.56 -7.86
CA GLU A 510 5.35 16.43 -8.17
C GLU A 510 4.98 15.06 -8.77
N SER A 511 5.95 14.34 -9.33
CA SER A 511 5.70 13.19 -10.19
C SER A 511 6.78 12.11 -10.11
N GLN A 512 6.40 10.88 -10.44
CA GLN A 512 7.36 9.82 -10.73
C GLN A 512 7.78 9.92 -12.21
N ILE A 513 9.09 9.97 -12.48
CA ILE A 513 9.62 9.87 -13.86
C ILE A 513 9.38 8.45 -14.38
N LEU A 514 8.72 8.34 -15.53
CA LEU A 514 8.46 7.08 -16.23
C LEU A 514 9.46 6.85 -17.36
N ASN A 515 9.67 7.88 -18.18
CA ASN A 515 10.60 7.85 -19.29
C ASN A 515 11.24 9.23 -19.48
N ALA A 516 12.47 9.24 -19.99
CA ALA A 516 13.18 10.46 -20.34
C ALA A 516 13.90 10.26 -21.68
N GLU A 517 13.59 11.13 -22.63
CA GLU A 517 14.15 11.17 -23.97
C GLU A 517 14.48 12.63 -24.33
N PRO A 518 15.33 12.89 -25.33
CA PRO A 518 15.62 14.26 -25.75
C PRO A 518 14.34 15.09 -25.98
N GLY A 519 14.18 16.17 -25.21
CA GLY A 519 13.02 17.08 -25.24
C GLY A 519 11.82 16.67 -24.38
N VAL A 520 11.68 15.39 -24.03
CA VAL A 520 10.46 14.83 -23.41
C VAL A 520 10.79 14.11 -22.10
N VAL A 521 10.04 14.42 -21.05
CA VAL A 521 10.07 13.67 -19.79
C VAL A 521 8.65 13.24 -19.51
N GLU A 522 8.38 11.95 -19.65
CA GLU A 522 7.09 11.34 -19.35
C GLU A 522 7.03 11.02 -17.85
N THR A 523 5.92 11.38 -17.22
CA THR A 523 5.79 11.35 -15.78
C THR A 523 4.41 10.85 -15.37
N LEU A 524 4.36 10.13 -14.26
CA LEU A 524 3.13 9.88 -13.51
C LEU A 524 3.00 10.96 -12.44
N HIS A 525 2.10 11.92 -12.69
CA HIS A 525 1.86 13.00 -11.75
C HIS A 525 1.16 12.48 -10.49
N ARG A 526 1.40 13.11 -9.33
CA ARG A 526 0.76 12.72 -8.05
C ARG A 526 -0.78 12.79 -8.07
N LEU A 527 -1.35 13.53 -9.02
CA LEU A 527 -2.80 13.58 -9.26
C LEU A 527 -3.33 12.34 -10.01
N GLY A 528 -2.45 11.45 -10.47
CA GLY A 528 -2.80 10.11 -10.96
C GLY A 528 -2.92 9.95 -12.47
N PHE A 529 -2.51 10.93 -13.27
CA PHE A 529 -2.45 10.86 -14.74
C PHE A 529 -1.02 10.90 -15.27
N ILE A 530 -0.82 10.35 -16.47
CA ILE A 530 0.44 10.44 -17.20
C ILE A 530 0.44 11.78 -17.95
N CYS A 531 1.52 12.54 -17.80
CA CYS A 531 1.74 13.77 -18.54
C CYS A 531 3.23 13.96 -18.84
N THR A 532 3.53 14.92 -19.71
CA THR A 532 4.91 15.36 -19.93
C THR A 532 5.25 16.48 -18.96
N SER A 533 6.53 16.57 -18.62
CA SER A 533 7.08 17.65 -17.79
C SER A 533 6.48 17.74 -16.38
N GLY A 534 5.86 16.68 -15.84
CA GLY A 534 5.37 16.63 -14.46
C GLY A 534 4.36 17.71 -14.10
N GLY A 535 3.58 18.21 -15.05
CA GLY A 535 2.67 19.35 -14.84
C GLY A 535 3.41 20.67 -14.53
N VAL A 536 4.72 20.73 -14.79
CA VAL A 536 5.53 21.93 -14.63
C VAL A 536 5.52 22.72 -15.93
N ASP A 537 5.03 23.96 -15.87
CA ASP A 537 4.91 24.82 -17.04
C ASP A 537 5.64 26.16 -16.84
N ARG A 538 6.30 26.63 -17.89
CA ARG A 538 7.01 27.92 -17.96
C ARG A 538 6.15 29.02 -18.57
N ALA A 539 5.17 28.68 -19.42
CA ALA A 539 4.37 29.64 -20.16
C ALA A 539 3.42 30.41 -19.24
N ASN A 540 3.21 31.70 -19.55
CA ASN A 540 2.27 32.58 -18.85
C ASN A 540 2.45 32.65 -17.32
N THR A 541 3.67 32.40 -16.82
CA THR A 541 3.98 32.36 -15.39
C THR A 541 4.41 33.72 -14.83
N ALA A 542 5.41 34.32 -15.46
CA ALA A 542 6.03 35.59 -15.09
C ALA A 542 6.77 36.19 -16.29
N LYS A 543 7.37 37.37 -16.13
CA LYS A 543 8.27 37.92 -17.15
C LYS A 543 9.51 37.04 -17.32
N PRO A 544 10.14 36.98 -18.51
CA PRO A 544 11.29 36.10 -18.78
C PRO A 544 12.43 36.22 -17.75
N GLU A 545 12.69 37.42 -17.24
CA GLU A 545 13.71 37.73 -16.25
C GLU A 545 13.45 37.13 -14.85
N GLU A 546 12.23 36.70 -14.54
CA GLU A 546 11.88 36.17 -13.21
C GLU A 546 12.17 34.67 -13.05
N GLU A 547 12.45 33.96 -14.14
CA GLU A 547 12.69 32.50 -14.17
C GLU A 547 11.72 31.69 -13.27
N LYS A 548 10.42 31.96 -13.37
CA LYS A 548 9.39 31.23 -12.60
C LYS A 548 8.75 30.11 -13.43
N VAL A 549 8.36 29.06 -12.73
CA VAL A 549 7.54 27.97 -13.28
C VAL A 549 6.29 27.79 -12.43
N SER A 550 5.21 27.30 -13.05
CA SER A 550 3.98 26.93 -12.36
C SER A 550 3.97 25.42 -12.15
N LEU A 551 3.65 25.00 -10.94
CA LEU A 551 3.22 23.64 -10.66
C LEU A 551 1.69 23.59 -10.72
N LEU A 552 1.12 22.39 -10.88
CA LEU A 552 -0.32 22.21 -10.80
C LEU A 552 -0.86 22.47 -9.38
N PRO A 553 -2.17 22.75 -9.24
CA PRO A 553 -2.81 22.91 -7.94
C PRO A 553 -2.61 21.68 -7.05
N ILE A 554 -2.63 21.88 -5.72
CA ILE A 554 -2.43 20.75 -4.79
C ILE A 554 -3.61 19.78 -4.87
N ASN A 555 -4.82 20.31 -4.88
CA ASN A 555 -6.05 19.53 -4.96
C ASN A 555 -7.05 20.25 -5.88
N PRO A 556 -6.96 20.06 -7.21
CA PRO A 556 -7.81 20.77 -8.14
C PRO A 556 -9.31 20.48 -7.94
N ASP A 557 -9.71 19.29 -7.51
CA ASP A 557 -11.12 19.00 -7.20
C ASP A 557 -11.64 19.90 -6.06
N GLU A 558 -10.83 20.13 -5.03
CA GLU A 558 -11.18 21.03 -3.92
C GLU A 558 -11.21 22.50 -4.39
N SER A 559 -10.29 22.90 -5.25
CA SER A 559 -10.26 24.25 -5.80
C SER A 559 -11.47 24.50 -6.72
N ALA A 560 -11.86 23.51 -7.51
CA ALA A 560 -13.09 23.52 -8.30
C ALA A 560 -14.32 23.63 -7.38
N GLY A 561 -14.34 22.89 -6.28
CA GLY A 561 -15.38 22.99 -5.25
C GLY A 561 -15.48 24.40 -4.66
N LYS A 562 -14.37 25.04 -4.30
CA LYS A 562 -14.35 26.42 -3.75
C LYS A 562 -14.94 27.44 -4.73
N ILE A 563 -14.64 27.31 -6.03
CA ILE A 563 -15.19 28.18 -7.08
C ILE A 563 -16.71 27.95 -7.21
N SER A 564 -17.15 26.68 -7.27
CA SER A 564 -18.57 26.33 -7.33
C SER A 564 -19.32 26.88 -6.13
N ASP A 565 -18.79 26.69 -4.92
CA ASP A 565 -19.38 27.18 -3.68
C ASP A 565 -19.47 28.71 -3.64
N ALA A 566 -18.48 29.43 -4.18
CA ALA A 566 -18.53 30.88 -4.28
C ALA A 566 -19.69 31.35 -5.19
N ILE A 567 -19.88 30.69 -6.33
CA ILE A 567 -20.98 31.01 -7.27
C ILE A 567 -22.33 30.66 -6.66
N VAL A 568 -22.45 29.50 -6.02
CA VAL A 568 -23.68 29.10 -5.31
C VAL A 568 -24.02 30.10 -4.23
N ARG A 569 -23.05 30.54 -3.42
CA ARG A 569 -23.28 31.55 -2.36
C ARG A 569 -23.74 32.90 -2.92
N ALA A 570 -23.21 33.32 -4.07
CA ALA A 570 -23.52 34.62 -4.64
C ALA A 570 -24.82 34.65 -5.47
N THR A 571 -25.16 33.54 -6.12
CA THR A 571 -26.23 33.51 -7.14
C THR A 571 -27.34 32.50 -6.85
N GLY A 572 -27.13 31.58 -5.90
CA GLY A 572 -28.02 30.45 -5.66
C GLY A 572 -28.01 29.39 -6.75
N LYS A 573 -27.16 29.51 -7.77
CA LYS A 573 -27.10 28.61 -8.93
C LYS A 573 -26.03 27.54 -8.79
N ARG A 574 -26.38 26.31 -9.14
CA ARG A 574 -25.46 25.18 -9.13
C ARG A 574 -24.73 25.08 -10.46
N VAL A 575 -23.49 25.57 -10.47
CA VAL A 575 -22.60 25.60 -11.65
C VAL A 575 -21.52 24.53 -11.51
N GLY A 576 -21.39 23.69 -12.53
CA GLY A 576 -20.33 22.70 -12.64
C GLY A 576 -18.99 23.39 -12.91
N ILE A 577 -17.90 22.89 -12.32
CA ILE A 577 -16.56 23.45 -12.51
C ILE A 577 -15.63 22.36 -13.04
N VAL A 578 -14.96 22.64 -14.16
CA VAL A 578 -13.87 21.84 -14.69
C VAL A 578 -12.60 22.67 -14.67
N ILE A 579 -11.62 22.27 -13.86
CA ILE A 579 -10.27 22.81 -13.98
C ILE A 579 -9.56 22.00 -15.05
N ASN A 580 -9.10 22.66 -16.12
CA ASN A 580 -8.38 22.00 -17.21
C ASN A 580 -6.89 22.37 -17.26
N ASP A 581 -6.11 21.50 -17.88
CA ASP A 581 -4.73 21.78 -18.26
C ASP A 581 -4.44 21.28 -19.67
N SER A 582 -3.42 21.85 -20.32
CA SER A 582 -3.03 21.50 -21.68
C SER A 582 -2.12 20.29 -21.67
N LEU A 583 -2.68 19.11 -21.98
CA LEU A 583 -1.98 17.83 -21.91
C LEU A 583 -1.88 17.18 -23.29
N GLY A 584 -0.78 16.44 -23.50
CA GLY A 584 -0.60 15.63 -24.70
C GLY A 584 -1.39 14.32 -24.62
N ILE A 585 -1.90 13.84 -25.76
CA ILE A 585 -2.49 12.50 -25.87
C ILE A 585 -1.50 11.58 -26.58
N LYS A 586 -1.24 10.41 -26.00
CA LYS A 586 -0.36 9.40 -26.60
C LYS A 586 -0.79 9.09 -28.04
N TYR A 587 0.18 9.12 -28.96
CA TYR A 587 -0.01 8.92 -30.41
C TYR A 587 -0.80 10.01 -31.15
N ARG A 588 -0.96 11.22 -30.58
CA ARG A 588 -1.52 12.38 -31.27
C ARG A 588 -0.53 13.56 -31.23
N ALA A 589 -0.35 14.22 -32.37
CA ALA A 589 0.70 15.23 -32.59
C ALA A 589 0.41 16.62 -31.96
N GLY A 590 -0.34 16.71 -30.87
CA GLY A 590 -0.71 17.99 -30.25
C GLY A 590 -1.26 17.84 -28.83
N SER A 591 -1.51 18.99 -28.18
CA SER A 591 -2.14 19.07 -26.86
C SER A 591 -3.64 19.36 -26.97
N VAL A 592 -4.39 18.92 -25.97
CA VAL A 592 -5.80 19.26 -25.78
C VAL A 592 -6.02 19.65 -24.31
N GLY A 593 -7.06 20.45 -24.03
CA GLY A 593 -7.48 20.67 -22.65
C GLY A 593 -8.11 19.39 -22.10
N LEU A 594 -7.52 18.84 -21.04
CA LEU A 594 -8.09 17.72 -20.28
C LEU A 594 -8.42 18.15 -18.86
N ALA A 595 -9.39 17.49 -18.25
CA ALA A 595 -9.81 17.80 -16.89
C ALA A 595 -8.74 17.31 -15.88
N ILE A 596 -8.32 18.21 -14.99
CA ILE A 596 -7.47 17.91 -13.83
C ILE A 596 -8.18 18.12 -12.50
N GLY A 597 -9.40 18.68 -12.52
CA GLY A 597 -10.27 18.82 -11.36
C GLY A 597 -11.73 19.01 -11.78
N VAL A 598 -12.66 18.41 -11.05
CA VAL A 598 -14.10 18.43 -11.35
C VAL A 598 -14.91 18.66 -10.07
N ALA A 599 -15.90 19.55 -10.14
CA ALA A 599 -16.87 19.74 -9.06
C ALA A 599 -18.28 20.05 -9.60
N ALA A 600 -19.31 19.65 -8.85
CA ALA A 600 -20.73 19.95 -9.12
C ALA A 600 -21.27 19.46 -10.48
N MET A 601 -20.60 18.48 -11.10
CA MET A 601 -21.03 17.79 -12.31
C MET A 601 -20.40 16.39 -12.38
N PRO A 602 -20.95 15.44 -13.17
CA PRO A 602 -20.32 14.14 -13.39
C PRO A 602 -19.03 14.27 -14.20
N ALA A 603 -18.02 13.48 -13.84
CA ALA A 603 -16.79 13.38 -14.61
C ALA A 603 -16.91 12.37 -15.78
N ILE A 604 -17.63 11.27 -15.53
CA ILE A 604 -18.00 10.25 -16.53
C ILE A 604 -19.52 10.21 -16.63
N LEU A 605 -20.06 10.21 -17.85
CA LEU A 605 -21.44 9.79 -18.09
C LEU A 605 -21.45 8.30 -18.42
N LYS A 606 -22.15 7.50 -17.62
CA LYS A 606 -22.20 6.04 -17.79
C LYS A 606 -23.30 5.65 -18.76
N GLY A 607 -23.02 4.67 -19.61
CA GLY A 607 -24.03 4.05 -20.46
C GLY A 607 -25.07 3.31 -19.62
N ALA A 608 -26.34 3.34 -20.05
CA ALA A 608 -27.40 2.64 -19.33
C ALA A 608 -27.45 1.15 -19.74
N THR A 609 -27.84 0.25 -18.83
CA THR A 609 -27.90 -1.19 -19.13
C THR A 609 -29.00 -1.57 -20.13
N ASP A 610 -30.01 -0.69 -20.27
CA ASP A 610 -31.12 -0.77 -21.21
C ASP A 610 -30.91 0.09 -22.46
N GLU A 611 -29.77 0.77 -22.58
CA GLU A 611 -29.45 1.57 -23.76
C GLU A 611 -29.25 0.68 -24.98
N VAL A 612 -29.89 1.09 -26.08
CA VAL A 612 -29.81 0.43 -27.36
C VAL A 612 -29.40 1.43 -28.43
N ASP A 613 -28.70 0.95 -29.45
CA ASP A 613 -28.40 1.74 -30.64
C ASP A 613 -29.65 2.00 -31.50
N LEU A 614 -29.47 2.72 -32.61
CA LEU A 614 -30.53 3.05 -33.58
C LEU A 614 -31.26 1.81 -34.15
N TYR A 615 -30.70 0.62 -33.99
CA TYR A 615 -31.25 -0.65 -34.49
C TYR A 615 -31.71 -1.58 -33.36
N GLY A 616 -31.79 -1.08 -32.12
CA GLY A 616 -32.25 -1.86 -30.97
C GLY A 616 -31.19 -2.79 -30.37
N LYS A 617 -29.91 -2.69 -30.76
CA LYS A 617 -28.83 -3.52 -30.18
C LYS A 617 -28.34 -2.91 -28.88
N LYS A 618 -28.21 -3.74 -27.84
CA LYS A 618 -27.69 -3.30 -26.54
C LYS A 618 -26.32 -2.65 -26.68
N ARG A 619 -26.16 -1.47 -26.06
CA ARG A 619 -24.93 -0.70 -26.03
C ARG A 619 -24.77 -0.11 -24.64
N ASN A 620 -23.56 -0.19 -24.08
CA ASN A 620 -23.22 0.43 -22.80
C ASN A 620 -21.85 1.10 -22.95
N VAL A 621 -21.85 2.40 -23.22
CA VAL A 621 -20.62 3.19 -23.46
C VAL A 621 -20.52 4.29 -22.42
N ASN A 622 -19.37 4.36 -21.75
CA ASN A 622 -19.04 5.46 -20.87
C ASN A 622 -18.42 6.60 -21.68
N ILE A 623 -18.80 7.84 -21.37
CA ILE A 623 -18.29 9.07 -21.99
C ILE A 623 -17.43 9.81 -20.96
N SER A 624 -16.22 10.21 -21.34
CA SER A 624 -15.36 11.10 -20.55
C SER A 624 -15.86 12.54 -20.61
N PHE A 625 -17.02 12.78 -19.99
CA PHE A 625 -17.78 14.01 -20.14
C PHE A 625 -17.01 15.26 -19.72
N ALA A 626 -16.28 15.19 -18.60
CA ALA A 626 -15.44 16.30 -18.17
C ALA A 626 -14.27 16.59 -19.13
N ASP A 627 -13.71 15.57 -19.79
CA ASP A 627 -12.65 15.78 -20.81
C ASP A 627 -13.21 16.37 -22.11
N GLU A 628 -14.40 15.98 -22.54
CA GLU A 628 -15.07 16.61 -23.70
C GLU A 628 -15.35 18.10 -23.45
N ILE A 629 -15.81 18.43 -22.24
CA ILE A 629 -16.05 19.81 -21.80
C ILE A 629 -14.73 20.60 -21.68
N ALA A 630 -13.70 20.00 -21.08
CA ALA A 630 -12.38 20.60 -20.95
C ALA A 630 -11.78 20.94 -22.33
N ALA A 631 -11.95 20.04 -23.30
CA ALA A 631 -11.48 20.23 -24.67
C ALA A 631 -12.25 21.34 -25.38
N ALA A 632 -13.59 21.37 -25.23
CA ALA A 632 -14.44 22.39 -25.83
C ALA A 632 -14.13 23.79 -25.28
N GLY A 633 -13.97 23.94 -23.96
CA GLY A 633 -13.55 25.20 -23.36
C GLY A 633 -12.15 25.63 -23.84
N SER A 634 -11.20 24.69 -23.88
CA SER A 634 -9.81 24.93 -24.31
C SER A 634 -9.71 25.49 -25.74
N LEU A 635 -10.66 25.16 -26.62
CA LEU A 635 -10.74 25.72 -27.97
C LEU A 635 -10.85 27.26 -27.96
N LEU A 636 -11.67 27.82 -27.08
CA LEU A 636 -11.85 29.27 -26.94
C LEU A 636 -10.72 29.92 -26.14
N MET A 637 -10.20 29.22 -25.12
CA MET A 637 -9.14 29.76 -24.25
C MET A 637 -7.86 30.09 -25.03
N GLY A 638 -7.61 29.35 -26.13
CA GLY A 638 -6.34 29.39 -26.83
C GLY A 638 -5.19 28.85 -25.98
N GLN A 639 -4.00 28.73 -26.60
CA GLN A 639 -2.83 28.10 -25.97
C GLN A 639 -1.67 29.09 -25.71
N SER A 640 -1.91 30.39 -25.92
CA SER A 640 -0.84 31.40 -25.87
C SER A 640 -1.31 32.70 -25.22
N LYS A 641 -1.54 33.76 -25.99
CA LYS A 641 -1.78 35.13 -25.50
C LYS A 641 -3.24 35.59 -25.58
N ALA A 642 -4.18 34.66 -25.78
CA ALA A 642 -5.60 35.00 -25.94
C ALA A 642 -6.19 35.66 -24.68
N GLY A 643 -5.69 35.31 -23.50
CA GLY A 643 -6.11 35.97 -22.25
C GLY A 643 -7.52 35.60 -21.79
N LEU A 644 -8.02 34.43 -22.19
CA LEU A 644 -9.38 33.97 -21.89
C LEU A 644 -9.35 32.73 -20.97
N PRO A 645 -9.05 32.88 -19.66
CA PRO A 645 -8.80 31.74 -18.78
C PRO A 645 -10.07 31.05 -18.26
N VAL A 646 -11.26 31.60 -18.55
CA VAL A 646 -12.54 31.07 -18.06
C VAL A 646 -13.55 31.08 -19.19
N VAL A 647 -14.16 29.92 -19.45
CA VAL A 647 -15.19 29.75 -20.49
C VAL A 647 -16.45 29.21 -19.84
N LEU A 648 -17.56 29.91 -20.06
CA LEU A 648 -18.91 29.48 -19.71
C LEU A 648 -19.48 28.61 -20.84
N ILE A 649 -19.94 27.40 -20.49
CA ILE A 649 -20.67 26.52 -21.39
C ILE A 649 -22.11 26.39 -20.91
N ARG A 650 -23.07 26.78 -21.76
CA ARG A 650 -24.51 26.75 -21.47
C ARG A 650 -25.26 25.84 -22.44
N GLY A 651 -26.31 25.19 -21.94
CA GLY A 651 -27.20 24.31 -22.71
C GLY A 651 -26.87 22.82 -22.58
N LEU A 652 -25.87 22.46 -21.78
CA LEU A 652 -25.53 21.08 -21.47
C LEU A 652 -26.66 20.41 -20.67
N ARG A 653 -26.80 19.09 -20.85
CA ARG A 653 -27.74 18.25 -20.10
C ARG A 653 -26.98 17.12 -19.43
N TYR A 654 -26.94 17.13 -18.12
CA TYR A 654 -26.29 16.09 -17.31
C TYR A 654 -27.04 15.88 -16.00
N PRO A 655 -26.95 14.68 -15.39
CA PRO A 655 -27.61 14.42 -14.11
C PRO A 655 -26.94 15.21 -12.99
N ASP A 656 -27.73 15.58 -11.97
CA ASP A 656 -27.20 16.22 -10.77
C ASP A 656 -26.36 15.24 -9.95
N GLU A 657 -25.08 15.14 -10.32
CA GLU A 657 -24.11 14.24 -9.74
C GLU A 657 -22.81 14.99 -9.43
N GLN A 658 -22.13 14.53 -8.38
CA GLN A 658 -20.78 14.98 -8.05
C GLN A 658 -19.76 13.97 -8.57
N GLY A 659 -18.97 14.38 -9.57
CA GLY A 659 -17.76 13.71 -10.04
C GLY A 659 -16.49 14.30 -9.44
N ASN A 660 -15.35 13.67 -9.73
CA ASN A 660 -14.00 14.09 -9.35
C ASN A 660 -12.97 13.56 -10.37
N LEU A 661 -11.73 14.04 -10.32
CA LEU A 661 -10.67 13.59 -11.23
C LEU A 661 -10.46 12.07 -11.21
N ALA A 662 -10.60 11.42 -10.05
CA ALA A 662 -10.31 9.98 -9.94
C ALA A 662 -11.27 9.11 -10.77
N ASP A 663 -12.46 9.62 -11.11
CA ASP A 663 -13.41 8.94 -11.99
C ASP A 663 -12.89 8.85 -13.45
N LEU A 664 -12.02 9.76 -13.88
CA LEU A 664 -11.40 9.79 -15.22
C LEU A 664 -10.16 8.90 -15.31
N ILE A 665 -9.58 8.50 -14.18
CA ILE A 665 -8.31 7.77 -14.16
C ILE A 665 -8.57 6.27 -14.34
N ALA A 666 -8.14 5.74 -15.49
CA ALA A 666 -8.16 4.30 -15.78
C ALA A 666 -7.10 3.54 -14.97
N THR A 667 -7.34 3.40 -13.66
CA THR A 667 -6.36 2.91 -12.68
C THR A 667 -5.81 1.51 -13.00
N ASP A 668 -6.57 0.64 -13.66
CA ASP A 668 -6.09 -0.71 -14.03
C ASP A 668 -5.16 -0.68 -15.24
N GLN A 669 -5.43 0.16 -16.24
CA GLN A 669 -4.53 0.36 -17.38
C GLN A 669 -3.23 1.03 -16.92
N LEU A 670 -3.34 2.06 -16.07
CA LEU A 670 -2.18 2.72 -15.46
C LEU A 670 -1.33 1.73 -14.66
N LYS A 671 -1.94 0.83 -13.87
CA LYS A 671 -1.20 -0.21 -13.14
C LYS A 671 -0.48 -1.19 -14.05
N ASN A 672 -1.07 -1.52 -15.20
CA ASN A 672 -0.50 -2.45 -16.19
C ASN A 672 0.66 -1.81 -16.96
N ASP A 673 0.55 -0.53 -17.30
CA ASP A 673 1.59 0.18 -18.04
C ASP A 673 2.77 0.55 -17.14
N LEU A 674 2.57 0.78 -15.84
CA LEU A 674 3.64 0.92 -14.84
C LEU A 674 4.32 -0.41 -14.45
N ALA A 675 3.73 -1.54 -14.82
CA ALA A 675 4.26 -2.88 -14.53
C ALA A 675 5.17 -3.41 -15.64
N LYS A 676 5.05 -2.86 -16.85
CA LYS A 676 5.93 -3.10 -17.99
C LYS A 676 7.14 -2.18 -17.91
#